data_AF-A0A081C7T4-F1
#
_entry.id   AF-A0A081C7T4-F1
#
_cell.length_a   1.000
_cell.length_b   1.000
_cell.length_c   1.000
_cell.angle_alpha   90.00
_cell.angle_beta   90.00
_cell.angle_gamma   90.00
#
_symmetry.space_group_name_H-M   'P 1'
#
loop_
_entity.id
_entity.type
_entity.pdbx_description
1 polymer ?
#
loop_
_entity_poly.entity_id
_entity_poly.type
_entity_poly.pdbx_seq_one_letter_code
_entity_poly.pdbx_strand_id
1 'polypeptide(L)'
;MNTLQNAETSSSILIVDDLPDNLRVLSEMLQQQGFRVRLLREGQMVLPSVLNSPPDIILLDIMMPIMDGYKVCQQLKADDRTRDIPVIFLSALDDITDKMNAFAVGGVDYITKPFQQEEVVNRICIHLKLQRLQKSLKEQNIYLQQKIVEHEHAENALRESEQKFRELTELLPQTVFEIDLKGNCLYANQQGFEMTGYTPQDRENGLNMLQLLIPEDRERAKQDMSRILETTASESYEYRVMRKDGCILPVLVYAAPIIKNHHKIGVRGIALDITERKRAEEALQQSRQQLEESYQREQERRQLSDTLREVARIVSSSLNPERVLEAILTQLRQVVIYDHAAVTLVEDEHCTVVAGRDEHGGYVKRSVFSKETYPLNVEALQKKHPILVPDVAYDERWRPGFSNVSTRSFINAPLLVQDRPIGLLGVGRSDQTPYTEDEARTVFAFATQVAIALENAHLVEQTQAALRDLEQAKEAADAANRAKSDFLARMSHEIRTPMNAIIGLSHLALQTALSPKQQDYLSKIYSSAYSLLGVINDILDFSKIEAGKLDLEQTSFDLESVLENLSNLVSMKAGEKGLELLFATSRDVPRFLVGDPLRLGQILINLTNNAIKFTETGEIIVRTEVVSKQTGSVVLRFEVKDTGIGLTQEHISRLFQSFSQGDETTTRKYGGSGLGLAICKRLVEMMGGTIWVESQPGLGSTFIFTTEFGLQQQDQSGQLLPPKELQGMRVLVVDDNKTSRKILHDYLNSFSLRVTAMNSGKAAIRELEQASETDPYALVLVDWKMQEMDEIEVINRIKNHSWLPHIPKVILVTAYDQEDIRYQAEKAQVDGFLIKPVTPSLLFDAIMEVLGQDVSRAIPDSEPGLDMAERIAREKLQGAHILLVEDNAINQQIVRELLEDAGLRVSIANNGREAVDVIQRKRFAFDAILMDIQMPEMDGYEATRRIRNDEGHTRNHPFPIIAMSAHAINDEREKCLRAGMNDYISKPITPIQMFSVLSHCLSSDQSRQPLQKNSKLAERDLGQNANFPDHLPGIDIETGLARVAGNRALYIKLLQNFVTDFANTAHTIREALREGDESQACRLAHTLKGVAGNIGAFVLQKAAEELEASINAHIRCDDERLTAQLENVLNHIVASLCRLTSQPEKSEETGAPQAVTNIPEILDLLNEVAVLLEEGDTETLEYLPPIKTVLQGSGLDEQVLRLDQYIYNYDFEKAREIVAEITRTVLKQW
;
A
#
# COMPACT_ATOMS: atom_id res chain seq x y z
N MET A 1 14.62 -23.71 -34.41
CA MET A 1 14.56 -24.97 -33.63
C MET A 1 15.87 -25.77 -33.62
N ASN A 2 16.68 -25.83 -34.69
CA ASN A 2 17.94 -26.63 -34.70
C ASN A 2 19.12 -26.10 -33.85
N THR A 3 19.01 -24.95 -33.19
CA THR A 3 20.05 -24.43 -32.28
C THR A 3 19.82 -24.80 -30.80
N LEU A 4 18.61 -25.25 -30.43
CA LEU A 4 18.26 -25.58 -29.04
C LEU A 4 18.64 -27.03 -28.65
N GLN A 5 18.53 -27.98 -29.59
CA GLN A 5 18.92 -29.38 -29.32
C GLN A 5 20.42 -29.59 -29.09
N ASN A 6 21.28 -28.69 -29.61
CA ASN A 6 22.73 -28.80 -29.43
C ASN A 6 23.24 -28.30 -28.06
N ALA A 7 22.41 -27.61 -27.26
CA ALA A 7 22.81 -27.04 -25.97
C ALA A 7 22.33 -27.85 -24.75
N GLU A 8 21.40 -28.80 -24.93
CA GLU A 8 20.93 -29.70 -23.86
C GLU A 8 21.92 -30.86 -23.61
N THR A 9 22.61 -31.31 -24.66
CA THR A 9 23.55 -32.44 -24.71
C THR A 9 24.94 -32.17 -24.11
N SER A 10 25.09 -31.17 -23.23
CA SER A 10 26.36 -30.91 -22.51
C SER A 10 26.21 -30.77 -21.00
N SER A 11 24.98 -30.83 -20.49
CA SER A 11 24.67 -30.70 -19.06
C SER A 11 25.20 -31.91 -18.29
N SER A 12 25.77 -31.66 -17.11
CA SER A 12 26.37 -32.66 -16.24
C SER A 12 25.35 -33.17 -15.22
N ILE A 13 25.11 -34.47 -15.21
CA ILE A 13 24.19 -35.16 -14.32
C ILE A 13 25.00 -36.03 -13.35
N LEU A 14 24.73 -35.90 -12.05
CA LEU A 14 25.26 -36.83 -11.04
C LEU A 14 24.19 -37.84 -10.66
N ILE A 15 24.49 -39.13 -10.78
CA ILE A 15 23.60 -40.22 -10.36
C ILE A 15 24.22 -40.90 -9.14
N VAL A 16 23.42 -41.04 -8.09
CA VAL A 16 23.82 -41.67 -6.84
C VAL A 16 22.83 -42.77 -6.51
N ASP A 17 23.27 -44.02 -6.55
CA ASP A 17 22.45 -45.20 -6.26
C ASP A 17 23.40 -46.33 -5.82
N ASP A 18 23.04 -47.07 -4.78
CA ASP A 18 23.89 -48.12 -4.21
C ASP A 18 23.85 -49.42 -5.03
N LEU A 19 22.80 -49.61 -5.85
CA LEU A 19 22.63 -50.76 -6.73
C LEU A 19 23.34 -50.53 -8.08
N PRO A 20 24.35 -51.36 -8.43
CA PRO A 20 25.12 -51.21 -9.67
C PRO A 20 24.27 -51.30 -10.94
N ASP A 21 23.17 -52.05 -10.92
CA ASP A 21 22.28 -52.22 -12.07
C ASP A 21 21.50 -50.92 -12.35
N ASN A 22 21.04 -50.20 -11.32
CA ASN A 22 20.36 -48.91 -11.48
C ASN A 22 21.29 -47.86 -12.08
N LEU A 23 22.52 -47.78 -11.58
CA LEU A 23 23.54 -46.88 -12.13
C LEU A 23 23.82 -47.18 -13.60
N ARG A 24 23.91 -48.46 -13.98
CA ARG A 24 24.16 -48.86 -15.36
C ARG A 24 22.99 -48.47 -16.27
N VAL A 25 21.76 -48.79 -15.86
CA VAL A 25 20.54 -48.48 -16.64
C VAL A 25 20.37 -46.97 -16.83
N LEU A 26 20.43 -46.18 -15.76
CA LEU A 26 20.27 -44.73 -15.85
C LEU A 26 21.43 -44.06 -16.62
N SER A 27 22.65 -44.57 -16.47
CA SER A 27 23.80 -44.08 -17.25
C SER A 27 23.64 -44.34 -18.74
N GLU A 28 23.24 -45.55 -19.13
CA GLU A 28 23.00 -45.91 -20.53
C GLU A 28 21.87 -45.06 -21.13
N MET A 29 20.76 -44.89 -20.41
CA MET A 29 19.62 -44.06 -20.83
C MET A 29 20.02 -42.60 -21.08
N LEU A 30 20.74 -41.98 -20.13
CA LEU A 30 21.06 -40.55 -20.19
C LEU A 30 22.24 -40.22 -21.13
N GLN A 31 23.22 -41.11 -21.25
CA GLN A 31 24.31 -40.93 -22.21
C GLN A 31 23.83 -41.05 -23.67
N GLN A 32 22.84 -41.91 -23.95
CA GLN A 32 22.21 -41.99 -25.28
C GLN A 32 21.50 -40.69 -25.68
N GLN A 33 21.01 -39.92 -24.71
CA GLN A 33 20.42 -38.59 -24.92
C GLN A 33 21.48 -37.46 -24.93
N GLY A 34 22.77 -37.81 -24.85
CA GLY A 34 23.89 -36.86 -24.92
C GLY A 34 24.27 -36.20 -23.61
N PHE A 35 23.70 -36.57 -22.45
CA PHE A 35 24.09 -35.99 -21.17
C PHE A 35 25.45 -36.50 -20.66
N ARG A 36 26.18 -35.64 -19.93
CA ARG A 36 27.42 -36.05 -19.25
C ARG A 36 27.10 -36.62 -17.88
N VAL A 37 27.21 -37.93 -17.73
CA VAL A 37 26.81 -38.64 -16.51
C VAL A 37 28.03 -38.96 -15.63
N ARG A 38 27.92 -38.65 -14.33
CA ARG A 38 28.86 -39.07 -13.28
C ARG A 38 28.15 -39.97 -12.28
N LEU A 39 28.77 -41.08 -11.89
CA LEU A 39 28.17 -42.11 -11.05
C LEU A 39 28.83 -42.17 -9.67
N LEU A 40 28.02 -42.31 -8.61
CA LEU A 40 28.47 -42.56 -7.24
C LEU A 40 27.61 -43.65 -6.60
N ARG A 41 28.21 -44.43 -5.70
CA ARG A 41 27.55 -45.55 -5.00
C ARG A 41 27.30 -45.29 -3.51
N GLU A 42 27.95 -44.26 -2.96
CA GLU A 42 27.94 -44.00 -1.51
C GLU A 42 27.56 -42.55 -1.23
N GLY A 43 26.53 -42.35 -0.40
CA GLY A 43 26.01 -41.02 -0.04
C GLY A 43 27.05 -40.08 0.60
N GLN A 44 28.00 -40.61 1.37
CA GLN A 44 29.05 -39.81 2.04
C GLN A 44 30.01 -39.12 1.07
N MET A 45 30.15 -39.65 -0.14
CA MET A 45 31.05 -39.11 -1.16
C MET A 45 30.39 -38.05 -2.04
N VAL A 46 29.08 -37.81 -1.88
CA VAL A 46 28.30 -36.90 -2.73
C VAL A 46 28.72 -35.45 -2.53
N LEU A 47 28.69 -34.94 -1.30
CA LEU A 47 29.04 -33.52 -1.03
C LEU A 47 30.49 -33.18 -1.43
N PRO A 48 31.53 -33.98 -1.09
CA PRO A 48 32.90 -33.73 -1.58
C PRO A 48 33.02 -33.75 -3.12
N SER A 49 32.27 -34.62 -3.80
CA SER A 49 32.29 -34.74 -5.25
C SER A 49 31.61 -33.55 -5.95
N VAL A 50 30.47 -33.10 -5.41
CA VAL A 50 29.73 -31.92 -5.89
C VAL A 50 30.55 -30.65 -5.68
N LEU A 51 31.22 -30.49 -4.53
CA LEU A 51 32.07 -29.32 -4.26
C LEU A 51 33.30 -29.25 -5.17
N ASN A 52 33.86 -30.39 -5.57
CA ASN A 52 34.99 -30.43 -6.50
C ASN A 52 34.57 -30.15 -7.95
N SER A 53 33.42 -30.71 -8.36
CA SER A 53 32.86 -30.49 -9.69
C SER A 53 31.33 -30.52 -9.59
N PRO A 54 30.66 -29.34 -9.66
CA PRO A 54 29.23 -29.24 -9.46
C PRO A 54 28.47 -29.73 -10.69
N PRO A 55 27.50 -30.66 -10.52
CA PRO A 55 26.60 -31.05 -11.60
C PRO A 55 25.48 -30.01 -11.77
N ASP A 56 24.85 -30.01 -12.94
CA ASP A 56 23.65 -29.20 -13.21
C ASP A 56 22.40 -29.80 -12.53
N ILE A 57 22.38 -31.12 -12.31
CA ILE A 57 21.29 -31.83 -11.61
C ILE A 57 21.78 -33.13 -10.97
N ILE A 58 21.14 -33.55 -9.88
CA ILE A 58 21.47 -34.77 -9.13
C ILE A 58 20.27 -35.72 -9.13
N LEU A 59 20.47 -36.97 -9.54
CA LEU A 59 19.56 -38.08 -9.31
C LEU A 59 20.04 -38.87 -8.08
N LEU A 60 19.20 -39.00 -7.07
CA LEU A 60 19.62 -39.47 -5.74
C LEU A 60 18.70 -40.56 -5.21
N ASP A 61 19.23 -41.77 -5.04
CA ASP A 61 18.49 -42.85 -4.41
C ASP A 61 18.19 -42.57 -2.94
N ILE A 62 16.97 -42.88 -2.53
CA ILE A 62 16.52 -42.69 -1.15
C ILE A 62 17.15 -43.75 -0.25
N MET A 63 17.17 -45.00 -0.69
CA MET A 63 17.50 -46.16 0.13
C MET A 63 18.96 -46.61 -0.04
N MET A 64 19.89 -45.82 0.49
CA MET A 64 21.33 -46.15 0.44
C MET A 64 21.89 -46.58 1.82
N PRO A 65 22.85 -47.53 1.86
CA PRO A 65 23.50 -47.95 3.10
C PRO A 65 24.37 -46.83 3.68
N ILE A 66 24.47 -46.78 5.01
CA ILE A 66 25.27 -45.84 5.80
C ILE A 66 24.73 -44.39 5.83
N MET A 67 24.37 -43.83 4.69
CA MET A 67 23.78 -42.49 4.57
C MET A 67 22.68 -42.49 3.52
N ASP A 68 21.43 -42.36 3.97
CA ASP A 68 20.26 -42.29 3.10
C ASP A 68 20.22 -41.02 2.23
N GLY A 69 19.43 -41.05 1.17
CA GLY A 69 19.30 -39.94 0.23
C GLY A 69 18.77 -38.65 0.89
N TYR A 70 17.88 -38.76 1.88
CA TYR A 70 17.32 -37.60 2.56
C TYR A 70 18.41 -36.80 3.28
N LYS A 71 19.31 -37.49 3.99
CA LYS A 71 20.42 -36.89 4.73
C LYS A 71 21.47 -36.27 3.80
N VAL A 72 21.72 -36.89 2.65
CA VAL A 72 22.56 -36.30 1.59
C VAL A 72 21.95 -35.01 1.06
N CYS A 73 20.65 -34.99 0.75
CA CYS A 73 19.96 -33.81 0.26
C CYS A 73 20.00 -32.66 1.30
N GLN A 74 19.72 -32.95 2.57
CA GLN A 74 19.83 -31.95 3.64
C GLN A 74 21.22 -31.32 3.72
N GLN A 75 22.29 -32.12 3.56
CA GLN A 75 23.65 -31.59 3.54
C GLN A 75 23.92 -30.71 2.32
N LEU A 76 23.44 -31.11 1.13
CA LEU A 76 23.56 -30.30 -0.09
C LEU A 76 22.79 -28.98 0.01
N LYS A 77 21.61 -28.98 0.65
CA LYS A 77 20.79 -27.78 0.85
C LYS A 77 21.29 -26.86 1.96
N ALA A 78 22.03 -27.40 2.93
CA ALA A 78 22.64 -26.60 3.99
C ALA A 78 23.84 -25.76 3.49
N ASP A 79 24.68 -26.29 2.58
CA ASP A 79 25.86 -25.55 2.06
C ASP A 79 25.45 -24.48 1.02
N ASP A 80 25.87 -23.23 1.22
CA ASP A 80 25.55 -22.09 0.35
C ASP A 80 25.95 -22.30 -1.12
N ARG A 81 26.96 -23.13 -1.39
CA ARG A 81 27.49 -23.36 -2.75
C ARG A 81 26.75 -24.45 -3.51
N THR A 82 26.01 -25.31 -2.81
CA THR A 82 25.35 -26.49 -3.42
C THR A 82 23.84 -26.46 -3.30
N ARG A 83 23.27 -25.56 -2.48
CA ARG A 83 21.84 -25.51 -2.20
C ARG A 83 20.94 -25.28 -3.42
N ASP A 84 21.44 -24.58 -4.42
CA ASP A 84 20.69 -24.25 -5.64
C ASP A 84 20.71 -25.37 -6.69
N ILE A 85 21.47 -26.45 -6.45
CA ILE A 85 21.53 -27.59 -7.37
C ILE A 85 20.25 -28.43 -7.21
N PRO A 86 19.49 -28.67 -8.29
CA PRO A 86 18.27 -29.48 -8.24
C PRO A 86 18.59 -30.95 -7.92
N VAL A 87 17.83 -31.53 -6.99
CA VAL A 87 17.94 -32.94 -6.57
C VAL A 87 16.62 -33.66 -6.86
N ILE A 88 16.66 -34.65 -7.74
CA ILE A 88 15.54 -35.54 -8.05
C ILE A 88 15.79 -36.87 -7.33
N PHE A 89 14.84 -37.28 -6.49
CA PHE A 89 14.97 -38.53 -5.73
C PHE A 89 14.61 -39.76 -6.58
N LEU A 90 15.24 -40.90 -6.33
CA LEU A 90 14.88 -42.20 -6.90
C LEU A 90 14.27 -43.06 -5.78
N SER A 91 13.03 -43.52 -5.94
CA SER A 91 12.31 -44.30 -4.91
C SER A 91 11.77 -45.63 -5.42
N ALA A 92 11.60 -46.62 -4.53
CA ALA A 92 10.80 -47.80 -4.80
C ALA A 92 9.29 -47.48 -4.68
N LEU A 93 8.43 -48.26 -5.33
CA LEU A 93 6.97 -48.01 -5.38
C LEU A 93 6.30 -48.05 -3.98
N ASP A 94 5.39 -47.08 -3.79
CA ASP A 94 4.31 -46.95 -2.80
C ASP A 94 4.62 -46.59 -1.34
N ASP A 95 5.00 -45.32 -1.12
CA ASP A 95 4.48 -44.57 0.03
C ASP A 95 4.33 -43.06 -0.31
N ILE A 96 3.17 -42.46 -0.03
CA ILE A 96 2.97 -40.99 -0.09
C ILE A 96 3.99 -40.30 0.85
N THR A 97 4.36 -41.01 1.92
CA THR A 97 5.34 -40.58 2.91
C THR A 97 6.71 -40.28 2.28
N ASP A 98 7.15 -41.06 1.29
CA ASP A 98 8.45 -40.81 0.65
C ASP A 98 8.44 -39.56 -0.22
N LYS A 99 7.32 -39.27 -0.90
CA LYS A 99 7.16 -38.02 -1.67
C LYS A 99 7.16 -36.82 -0.73
N MET A 100 6.41 -36.90 0.36
CA MET A 100 6.33 -35.83 1.35
C MET A 100 7.70 -35.55 1.99
N ASN A 101 8.45 -36.61 2.34
CA ASN A 101 9.78 -36.48 2.92
C ASN A 101 10.80 -35.92 1.91
N ALA A 102 10.74 -36.35 0.64
CA ALA A 102 11.62 -35.86 -0.42
C ALA A 102 11.50 -34.35 -0.64
N PHE A 103 10.27 -33.81 -0.68
CA PHE A 103 10.05 -32.36 -0.79
C PHE A 103 10.41 -31.62 0.50
N ALA A 104 10.11 -32.20 1.67
CA ALA A 104 10.41 -31.57 2.95
C ALA A 104 11.92 -31.33 3.19
N VAL A 105 12.78 -32.18 2.62
CA VAL A 105 14.24 -32.01 2.71
C VAL A 105 14.85 -31.17 1.58
N GLY A 106 14.03 -30.64 0.67
CA GLY A 106 14.46 -29.77 -0.42
C GLY A 106 14.72 -30.46 -1.76
N GLY A 107 14.22 -31.68 -1.96
CA GLY A 107 14.13 -32.29 -3.29
C GLY A 107 13.21 -31.49 -4.20
N VAL A 108 13.54 -31.43 -5.49
CA VAL A 108 12.75 -30.71 -6.49
C VAL A 108 11.80 -31.62 -7.26
N ASP A 109 12.05 -32.93 -7.22
CA ASP A 109 11.17 -33.95 -7.80
C ASP A 109 11.57 -35.36 -7.31
N TYR A 110 10.84 -36.38 -7.75
CA TYR A 110 11.21 -37.79 -7.57
C TYR A 110 10.81 -38.65 -8.79
N ILE A 111 11.46 -39.81 -8.95
CA ILE A 111 11.23 -40.82 -9.98
C ILE A 111 11.06 -42.18 -9.30
N THR A 112 10.06 -42.95 -9.71
CA THR A 112 9.81 -44.30 -9.18
C THR A 112 10.57 -45.40 -9.95
N LYS A 113 11.03 -46.41 -9.23
CA LYS A 113 11.62 -47.66 -9.76
C LYS A 113 10.48 -48.68 -10.02
N PRO A 114 10.46 -49.42 -11.15
CA PRO A 114 11.48 -49.45 -12.21
C PRO A 114 11.43 -48.22 -13.14
N PHE A 115 12.59 -47.77 -13.60
CA PHE A 115 12.74 -46.53 -14.37
C PHE A 115 12.17 -46.63 -15.78
N GLN A 116 11.33 -45.67 -16.16
CA GLN A 116 10.90 -45.47 -17.55
C GLN A 116 11.76 -44.38 -18.20
N GLN A 117 12.34 -44.66 -19.37
CA GLN A 117 13.29 -43.77 -20.04
C GLN A 117 12.68 -42.38 -20.32
N GLU A 118 11.44 -42.33 -20.82
CA GLU A 118 10.74 -41.07 -21.12
C GLU A 118 10.50 -40.23 -19.86
N GLU A 119 10.13 -40.87 -18.75
CA GLU A 119 9.90 -40.17 -17.47
C GLU A 119 11.18 -39.54 -16.94
N VAL A 120 12.27 -40.29 -16.91
CA VAL A 120 13.58 -39.82 -16.39
C VAL A 120 14.07 -38.61 -17.22
N VAL A 121 14.03 -38.73 -18.55
CA VAL A 121 14.51 -37.67 -19.46
C VAL A 121 13.63 -36.43 -19.36
N ASN A 122 12.30 -36.57 -19.39
CA ASN A 122 11.39 -35.43 -19.32
C ASN A 122 11.55 -34.65 -18.01
N ARG A 123 11.62 -35.32 -16.86
CA ARG A 123 11.80 -34.64 -15.57
C ARG A 123 13.13 -33.88 -15.51
N ILE A 124 14.22 -34.46 -16.02
CA ILE A 124 15.51 -33.78 -16.07
C ILE A 124 15.46 -32.54 -16.97
N CYS A 125 14.89 -32.66 -18.17
CA CYS A 125 14.79 -31.55 -19.12
C CYS A 125 13.93 -30.39 -18.58
N ILE A 126 12.81 -30.69 -17.92
CA ILE A 126 11.93 -29.68 -17.30
C ILE A 126 12.73 -28.86 -16.27
N HIS A 127 13.43 -29.52 -15.36
CA HIS A 127 14.15 -28.83 -14.28
C HIS A 127 15.37 -28.05 -14.78
N LEU A 128 16.09 -28.56 -15.79
CA LEU A 128 17.17 -27.80 -16.43
C LEU A 128 16.65 -26.54 -17.16
N LYS A 129 15.49 -26.63 -17.81
CA LYS A 129 14.86 -25.48 -18.48
C LYS A 129 14.39 -24.43 -17.48
N LEU A 130 13.77 -24.86 -16.37
CA LEU A 130 13.35 -23.98 -15.27
C LEU A 130 14.54 -23.20 -14.67
N GLN A 131 15.66 -23.87 -14.41
CA GLN A 131 16.86 -23.23 -13.85
C GLN A 131 17.43 -22.14 -14.77
N ARG A 132 17.44 -22.36 -16.08
CA ARG A 132 17.91 -21.36 -17.07
C ARG A 132 16.98 -20.15 -17.14
N LEU A 133 15.67 -20.36 -17.14
CA LEU A 133 14.67 -19.29 -17.14
C LEU A 133 14.80 -18.41 -15.89
N GLN A 134 14.95 -19.03 -14.70
CA GLN A 134 15.16 -18.29 -13.45
C GLN A 134 16.41 -17.41 -13.50
N LYS A 135 17.52 -17.92 -14.06
CA LYS A 135 18.75 -17.14 -14.21
C LYS A 135 18.58 -15.94 -15.15
N SER A 136 17.94 -16.15 -16.30
CA SER A 136 17.68 -15.09 -17.28
C SER A 136 16.78 -13.98 -16.71
N LEU A 137 15.75 -14.37 -15.95
CA LEU A 137 14.81 -13.42 -15.35
C LEU A 137 15.51 -12.52 -14.32
N LYS A 138 16.42 -13.10 -13.50
CA LYS A 138 17.18 -12.35 -12.50
C LYS A 138 18.10 -11.30 -13.14
N GLU A 139 18.74 -11.62 -14.26
CA GLU A 139 19.60 -10.70 -15.01
C GLU A 139 18.80 -9.54 -15.62
N GLN A 140 17.62 -9.81 -16.19
CA GLN A 140 16.74 -8.77 -16.74
C GLN A 140 16.20 -7.82 -15.66
N ASN A 141 15.88 -8.34 -14.48
CA ASN A 141 15.36 -7.54 -13.38
C ASN A 141 16.40 -6.50 -12.88
N ILE A 142 17.66 -6.92 -12.77
CA ILE A 142 18.77 -6.02 -12.40
C ILE A 142 18.94 -4.90 -13.45
N TYR A 143 18.84 -5.22 -14.73
CA TYR A 143 18.95 -4.22 -15.81
C TYR A 143 17.82 -3.18 -15.78
N LEU A 144 16.58 -3.62 -15.56
CA LEU A 144 15.42 -2.72 -15.51
C LEU A 144 15.45 -1.81 -14.27
N GLN A 145 15.89 -2.33 -13.12
CA GLN A 145 16.06 -1.51 -11.91
C GLN A 145 17.06 -0.37 -12.12
N GLN A 146 18.15 -0.61 -12.85
CA GLN A 146 19.11 0.46 -13.19
C GLN A 146 18.49 1.54 -14.10
N LYS A 147 17.70 1.12 -15.10
CA LYS A 147 17.00 2.03 -16.03
C LYS A 147 15.96 2.93 -15.35
N ILE A 148 15.23 2.41 -14.36
CA ILE A 148 14.20 3.17 -13.63
C ILE A 148 14.86 4.27 -12.78
N VAL A 149 15.94 3.93 -12.07
CA VAL A 149 16.69 4.90 -11.25
C VAL A 149 17.27 6.03 -12.12
N GLU A 150 17.78 5.73 -13.32
CA GLU A 150 18.25 6.75 -14.26
C GLU A 150 17.13 7.70 -14.71
N HIS A 151 15.92 7.18 -14.97
CA HIS A 151 14.77 7.99 -15.39
C HIS A 151 14.26 8.90 -14.27
N GLU A 152 14.11 8.37 -13.05
CA GLU A 152 13.68 9.15 -11.89
C GLU A 152 14.67 10.27 -11.53
N HIS A 153 15.98 10.00 -11.66
CA HIS A 153 16.99 11.04 -11.48
C HIS A 153 16.91 12.15 -12.52
N ALA A 154 16.62 11.83 -13.78
CA ALA A 154 16.48 12.83 -14.84
C ALA A 154 15.24 13.71 -14.64
N GLU A 155 14.11 13.11 -14.21
CA GLU A 155 12.86 13.83 -13.99
C GLU A 155 12.95 14.75 -12.75
N ASN A 156 13.53 14.26 -11.66
CA ASN A 156 13.79 15.07 -10.47
C ASN A 156 14.76 16.21 -10.76
N ALA A 157 15.84 15.96 -11.50
CA ALA A 157 16.79 17.01 -11.90
C ALA A 157 16.13 18.10 -12.77
N LEU A 158 15.20 17.72 -13.65
CA LEU A 158 14.44 18.69 -14.45
C LEU A 158 13.52 19.54 -13.57
N ARG A 159 12.78 18.92 -12.65
CA ARG A 159 11.86 19.62 -11.74
C ARG A 159 12.61 20.55 -10.77
N GLU A 160 13.73 20.11 -10.22
CA GLU A 160 14.60 20.94 -9.38
C GLU A 160 15.18 22.11 -10.16
N SER A 161 15.58 21.91 -11.42
CA SER A 161 16.09 22.98 -12.28
C SER A 161 15.02 24.04 -12.60
N GLU A 162 13.79 23.62 -12.91
CA GLU A 162 12.67 24.54 -13.18
C GLU A 162 12.26 25.35 -11.93
N GLN A 163 12.18 24.68 -10.78
CA GLN A 163 11.86 25.34 -9.51
C GLN A 163 12.97 26.33 -9.12
N LYS A 164 14.23 25.91 -9.23
CA LYS A 164 15.39 26.78 -8.96
C LYS A 164 15.40 28.01 -9.87
N PHE A 165 15.09 27.87 -11.16
CA PHE A 165 15.02 29.02 -12.06
C PHE A 165 13.92 30.01 -11.65
N ARG A 166 12.73 29.51 -11.29
CA ARG A 166 11.62 30.35 -10.82
C ARG A 166 12.00 31.10 -9.54
N GLU A 167 12.50 30.39 -8.53
CA GLU A 167 12.96 30.98 -7.27
C GLU A 167 14.05 32.03 -7.49
N LEU A 168 15.04 31.73 -8.35
CA LEU A 168 16.09 32.70 -8.69
C LEU A 168 15.52 33.96 -9.33
N THR A 169 14.54 33.85 -10.23
CA THR A 169 13.93 35.04 -10.86
C THR A 169 13.07 35.86 -9.90
N GLU A 170 12.45 35.24 -8.89
CA GLU A 170 11.68 35.96 -7.85
C GLU A 170 12.59 36.67 -6.84
N LEU A 171 13.78 36.14 -6.58
CA LEU A 171 14.78 36.76 -5.71
C LEU A 171 15.55 37.90 -6.38
N LEU A 172 15.46 38.05 -7.71
CA LEU A 172 16.15 39.12 -8.41
C LEU A 172 15.50 40.47 -8.06
N PRO A 173 16.29 41.47 -7.62
CA PRO A 173 15.76 42.80 -7.31
C PRO A 173 15.35 43.60 -8.56
N GLN A 174 15.57 43.04 -9.75
CA GLN A 174 15.16 43.60 -11.03
C GLN A 174 13.85 42.97 -11.53
N THR A 175 13.11 43.72 -12.34
CA THR A 175 11.96 43.17 -13.04
C THR A 175 12.43 42.24 -14.15
N VAL A 176 12.02 40.97 -14.12
CA VAL A 176 12.22 40.02 -15.22
C VAL A 176 10.87 39.83 -15.91
N PHE A 177 10.83 39.93 -17.23
CA PHE A 177 9.60 39.79 -17.99
C PHE A 177 9.78 39.00 -19.29
N GLU A 178 8.69 38.40 -19.74
CA GLU A 178 8.55 37.81 -21.07
C GLU A 178 7.27 38.31 -21.72
N ILE A 179 7.36 38.61 -23.00
CA ILE A 179 6.23 39.05 -23.82
C ILE A 179 6.14 38.25 -25.10
N ASP A 180 4.92 38.07 -25.60
CA ASP A 180 4.70 37.50 -26.93
C ASP A 180 5.05 38.51 -28.04
N LEU A 181 4.93 38.09 -29.31
CA LEU A 181 5.19 38.94 -30.47
C LEU A 181 4.25 40.16 -30.59
N LYS A 182 3.14 40.19 -29.84
CA LYS A 182 2.16 41.30 -29.79
C LYS A 182 2.38 42.22 -28.58
N GLY A 183 3.35 41.91 -27.71
CA GLY A 183 3.65 42.65 -26.49
C GLY A 183 2.81 42.27 -25.27
N ASN A 184 2.06 41.17 -25.32
CA ASN A 184 1.29 40.68 -24.16
C ASN A 184 2.23 40.00 -23.17
N CYS A 185 2.03 40.24 -21.88
CA CYS A 185 2.85 39.65 -20.84
C CYS A 185 2.59 38.14 -20.72
N LEU A 186 3.62 37.35 -21.03
CA LEU A 186 3.65 35.90 -20.79
C LEU A 186 4.10 35.62 -19.36
N TYR A 187 5.14 36.32 -18.91
CA TYR A 187 5.72 36.19 -17.58
C TYR A 187 6.18 37.55 -17.05
N ALA A 188 6.05 37.76 -15.75
CA ALA A 188 6.72 38.80 -15.00
C ALA A 188 6.94 38.29 -13.57
N ASN A 189 8.12 38.52 -13.00
CA ASN A 189 8.38 38.23 -11.58
C ASN A 189 7.66 39.25 -10.68
N GLN A 190 7.61 38.97 -9.37
CA GLN A 190 6.97 39.83 -8.38
C GLN A 190 7.44 41.30 -8.47
N GLN A 191 8.73 41.52 -8.69
CA GLN A 191 9.31 42.84 -8.81
C GLN A 191 8.78 43.65 -10.00
N GLY A 192 8.41 42.99 -11.10
CA GLY A 192 7.72 43.64 -12.22
C GLY A 192 6.34 44.18 -11.86
N PHE A 193 5.60 43.44 -11.04
CA PHE A 193 4.28 43.85 -10.57
C PHE A 193 4.38 44.99 -9.56
N GLU A 194 5.31 44.91 -8.60
CA GLU A 194 5.55 45.97 -7.61
C GLU A 194 6.04 47.28 -8.25
N MET A 195 6.97 47.19 -9.20
CA MET A 195 7.51 48.36 -9.90
C MET A 195 6.42 49.08 -10.70
N THR A 196 5.59 48.35 -11.44
CA THR A 196 4.57 48.94 -12.33
C THR A 196 3.25 49.26 -11.61
N GLY A 197 2.99 48.64 -10.45
CA GLY A 197 1.73 48.75 -9.71
C GLY A 197 0.59 47.91 -10.29
N TYR A 198 0.88 47.03 -11.25
CA TYR A 198 -0.06 46.06 -11.81
C TYR A 198 0.04 44.73 -11.06
N THR A 199 -1.01 43.90 -11.15
CA THR A 199 -1.11 42.64 -10.41
C THR A 199 -1.04 41.43 -11.35
N PRO A 200 -0.76 40.23 -10.82
CA PRO A 200 -0.86 38.98 -11.59
C PRO A 200 -2.24 38.80 -12.25
N GLN A 201 -3.31 39.29 -11.62
CA GLN A 201 -4.67 39.26 -12.17
C GLN A 201 -4.81 40.14 -13.42
N ASP A 202 -4.13 41.30 -13.45
CA ASP A 202 -4.14 42.18 -14.63
C ASP A 202 -3.47 41.47 -15.83
N ARG A 203 -2.45 40.64 -15.59
CA ARG A 203 -1.82 39.80 -16.63
C ARG A 203 -2.80 38.76 -17.20
N GLU A 204 -3.53 38.05 -16.34
CA GLU A 204 -4.55 37.08 -16.77
C GLU A 204 -5.66 37.74 -17.61
N ASN A 205 -5.93 39.02 -17.35
CA ASN A 205 -6.86 39.85 -18.13
C ASN A 205 -6.26 40.40 -19.44
N GLY A 206 -5.05 39.98 -19.83
CA GLY A 206 -4.43 40.34 -21.10
C GLY A 206 -3.56 41.60 -21.06
N LEU A 207 -2.85 41.86 -19.96
CA LEU A 207 -1.95 43.01 -19.83
C LEU A 207 -0.93 43.08 -20.98
N ASN A 208 -0.95 44.19 -21.72
CA ASN A 208 0.02 44.47 -22.78
C ASN A 208 1.12 45.41 -22.26
N MET A 209 2.35 44.92 -22.21
CA MET A 209 3.48 45.63 -21.60
C MET A 209 3.88 46.89 -22.37
N LEU A 210 3.61 46.97 -23.68
CA LEU A 210 3.89 48.18 -24.47
C LEU A 210 2.95 49.33 -24.11
N GLN A 211 1.78 49.05 -23.53
CA GLN A 211 0.84 50.09 -23.09
C GLN A 211 1.25 50.76 -21.78
N LEU A 212 2.13 50.12 -21.01
CA LEU A 212 2.71 50.68 -19.79
C LEU A 212 3.69 51.82 -20.08
N LEU A 213 4.23 51.91 -21.30
CA LEU A 213 5.09 53.02 -21.69
C LEU A 213 4.28 54.30 -21.93
N ILE A 214 4.87 55.45 -21.63
CA ILE A 214 4.26 56.74 -21.98
C ILE A 214 4.08 56.85 -23.51
N PRO A 215 3.07 57.59 -24.00
CA PRO A 215 2.73 57.64 -25.42
C PRO A 215 3.91 57.94 -26.35
N GLU A 216 4.82 58.82 -25.93
CA GLU A 216 6.01 59.23 -26.68
C GLU A 216 7.03 58.11 -26.88
N ASP A 217 7.10 57.16 -25.95
CA ASP A 217 8.09 56.08 -25.95
C ASP A 217 7.54 54.77 -26.58
N ARG A 218 6.21 54.67 -26.84
CA ARG A 218 5.55 53.46 -27.37
C ARG A 218 5.98 53.09 -28.80
N GLU A 219 6.01 54.07 -29.70
CA GLU A 219 6.42 53.81 -31.09
C GLU A 219 7.91 53.49 -31.20
N ARG A 220 8.74 54.10 -30.34
CA ARG A 220 10.15 53.74 -30.20
C ARG A 220 10.30 52.28 -29.75
N ALA A 221 9.56 51.87 -28.71
CA ALA A 221 9.62 50.51 -28.19
C ALA A 221 9.16 49.43 -29.19
N LYS A 222 8.16 49.70 -30.04
CA LYS A 222 7.78 48.77 -31.12
C LYS A 222 8.91 48.58 -32.13
N GLN A 223 9.60 49.66 -32.51
CA GLN A 223 10.73 49.61 -33.43
C GLN A 223 11.94 48.90 -32.81
N ASP A 224 12.19 49.13 -31.51
CA ASP A 224 13.22 48.42 -30.76
C ASP A 224 12.90 46.92 -30.67
N MET A 225 11.63 46.54 -30.41
CA MET A 225 11.20 45.14 -30.39
C MET A 225 11.39 44.43 -31.74
N SER A 226 11.08 45.08 -32.86
CA SER A 226 11.38 44.54 -34.19
C SER A 226 12.88 44.32 -34.40
N ARG A 227 13.72 45.25 -33.95
CA ARG A 227 15.19 45.12 -34.02
C ARG A 227 15.72 43.98 -33.14
N ILE A 228 15.22 43.83 -31.92
CA ILE A 228 15.58 42.72 -31.01
C ILE A 228 15.21 41.37 -31.63
N LEU A 229 14.09 41.30 -32.34
CA LEU A 229 13.69 40.10 -33.06
C LEU A 229 14.54 39.85 -34.31
N GLU A 230 15.27 40.82 -34.84
CA GLU A 230 16.18 40.65 -35.99
C GLU A 230 17.61 40.30 -35.56
N THR A 231 18.04 40.73 -34.37
CA THR A 231 19.40 40.54 -33.84
C THR A 231 19.49 39.38 -32.83
N THR A 232 20.71 38.91 -32.55
CA THR A 232 21.01 37.92 -31.49
C THR A 232 21.68 38.55 -30.27
N ALA A 233 21.87 39.87 -30.25
CA ALA A 233 22.60 40.60 -29.22
C ALA A 233 21.64 41.31 -28.23
N SER A 234 22.02 41.38 -26.95
CA SER A 234 21.29 42.14 -25.94
C SER A 234 21.68 43.62 -26.01
N GLU A 235 20.73 44.47 -26.40
CA GLU A 235 20.85 45.93 -26.33
C GLU A 235 20.06 46.47 -25.14
N SER A 236 20.49 47.62 -24.63
CA SER A 236 19.86 48.31 -23.50
C SER A 236 19.14 49.57 -23.96
N TYR A 237 17.90 49.76 -23.53
CA TYR A 237 17.06 50.88 -23.93
C TYR A 237 16.47 51.58 -22.71
N GLU A 238 16.59 52.91 -22.64
CA GLU A 238 15.92 53.70 -21.60
C GLU A 238 14.50 54.05 -22.06
N TYR A 239 13.51 53.81 -21.20
CA TYR A 239 12.13 54.22 -21.41
C TYR A 239 11.53 54.86 -20.17
N ARG A 240 10.39 55.50 -20.35
CA ARG A 240 9.56 55.99 -19.26
C ARG A 240 8.30 55.14 -19.17
N VAL A 241 8.18 54.41 -18.07
CA VAL A 241 7.02 53.59 -17.73
C VAL A 241 6.06 54.43 -16.89
N MET A 242 4.78 54.35 -17.24
CA MET A 242 3.68 54.89 -16.46
C MET A 242 3.12 53.79 -15.56
N ARG A 243 3.25 54.00 -14.26
CA ARG A 243 2.67 53.12 -13.24
C ARG A 243 1.14 53.23 -13.22
N LYS A 244 0.49 52.25 -12.59
CA LYS A 244 -0.98 52.23 -12.42
C LYS A 244 -1.52 53.44 -11.63
N ASP A 245 -0.71 54.02 -10.74
CA ASP A 245 -1.00 55.22 -9.96
C ASP A 245 -0.80 56.55 -10.73
N GLY A 246 -0.32 56.48 -11.98
CA GLY A 246 -0.03 57.63 -12.84
C GLY A 246 1.38 58.22 -12.69
N CYS A 247 2.22 57.69 -11.79
CA CYS A 247 3.61 58.11 -11.67
C CYS A 247 4.47 57.62 -12.85
N ILE A 248 5.42 58.45 -13.28
CA ILE A 248 6.35 58.12 -14.37
C ILE A 248 7.69 57.68 -13.76
N LEU A 249 8.13 56.48 -14.13
CA LEU A 249 9.42 55.91 -13.72
C LEU A 249 10.35 55.80 -14.93
N PRO A 250 11.60 56.31 -14.85
CA PRO A 250 12.62 56.00 -15.83
C PRO A 250 13.12 54.56 -15.60
N VAL A 251 13.03 53.73 -16.64
CA VAL A 251 13.48 52.34 -16.62
C VAL A 251 14.52 52.08 -17.71
N LEU A 252 15.50 51.25 -17.40
CA LEU A 252 16.47 50.72 -18.35
C LEU A 252 16.14 49.26 -18.65
N VAL A 253 15.90 48.93 -19.92
CA VAL A 253 15.42 47.62 -20.36
C VAL A 253 16.50 46.92 -21.18
N TYR A 254 16.85 45.70 -20.78
CA TYR A 254 17.67 44.76 -21.54
C TYR A 254 16.77 43.66 -22.09
N ALA A 255 16.85 43.35 -23.38
CA ALA A 255 15.96 42.37 -23.99
C ALA A 255 16.66 41.48 -25.02
N ALA A 256 16.13 40.27 -25.20
CA ALA A 256 16.60 39.26 -26.14
C ALA A 256 15.43 38.41 -26.68
N PRO A 257 15.54 37.84 -27.90
CA PRO A 257 14.48 37.02 -28.47
C PRO A 257 14.36 35.64 -27.80
N ILE A 258 13.13 35.14 -27.67
CA ILE A 258 12.84 33.77 -27.23
C ILE A 258 12.71 32.87 -28.47
N ILE A 259 13.58 31.87 -28.59
CA ILE A 259 13.62 30.95 -29.74
C ILE A 259 13.24 29.54 -29.26
N LYS A 260 12.19 28.95 -29.86
CA LYS A 260 11.77 27.56 -29.63
C LYS A 260 11.64 26.84 -30.96
N ASN A 261 12.30 25.69 -31.12
CA ASN A 261 12.31 24.92 -32.39
C ASN A 261 12.60 25.78 -33.63
N HIS A 262 13.60 26.66 -33.55
CA HIS A 262 13.99 27.62 -34.61
C HIS A 262 12.95 28.70 -34.95
N HIS A 263 11.84 28.81 -34.19
CA HIS A 263 10.84 29.85 -34.35
C HIS A 263 10.96 30.88 -33.21
N LYS A 264 10.88 32.17 -33.57
CA LYS A 264 10.85 33.28 -32.60
C LYS A 264 9.43 33.41 -32.07
N ILE A 265 9.26 33.22 -30.77
CA ILE A 265 7.93 33.16 -30.14
C ILE A 265 7.65 34.35 -29.21
N GLY A 266 8.66 35.17 -28.92
CA GLY A 266 8.51 36.32 -28.03
C GLY A 266 9.85 36.99 -27.71
N VAL A 267 9.83 37.86 -26.71
CA VAL A 267 10.99 38.59 -26.20
C VAL A 267 11.04 38.40 -24.69
N ARG A 268 12.24 38.13 -24.15
CA ARG A 268 12.49 38.11 -22.70
C ARG A 268 13.47 39.20 -22.34
N GLY A 269 13.29 39.81 -21.18
CA GLY A 269 14.11 40.94 -20.78
C GLY A 269 14.09 41.23 -19.30
N ILE A 270 14.96 42.14 -18.92
CA ILE A 270 15.08 42.68 -17.56
C ILE A 270 14.85 44.19 -17.63
N ALA A 271 14.02 44.73 -16.74
CA ALA A 271 13.81 46.16 -16.56
C ALA A 271 14.32 46.61 -15.18
N LEU A 272 15.08 47.69 -15.17
CA LEU A 272 15.69 48.30 -13.99
C LEU A 272 15.10 49.69 -13.78
N ASP A 273 14.61 49.98 -12.58
CA ASP A 273 14.32 51.35 -12.16
C ASP A 273 15.65 52.11 -11.96
N ILE A 274 15.84 53.19 -12.70
CA ILE A 274 17.06 54.02 -12.64
C ILE A 274 16.82 55.37 -11.93
N THR A 275 15.73 55.50 -11.18
CA THR A 275 15.35 56.73 -10.46
C THR A 275 16.43 57.19 -9.48
N GLU A 276 16.94 56.28 -8.63
CA GLU A 276 17.99 56.62 -7.67
C GLU A 276 19.32 56.95 -8.35
N ARG A 277 19.65 56.26 -9.45
CA ARG A 277 20.84 56.56 -10.24
C ARG A 277 20.79 57.98 -10.82
N LYS A 278 19.66 58.38 -11.41
CA LYS A 278 19.48 59.76 -11.93
C LYS A 278 19.56 60.80 -10.80
N ARG A 279 18.96 60.52 -9.63
CA ARG A 279 19.06 61.40 -8.44
C ARG A 279 20.47 61.45 -7.85
N ALA A 280 21.21 60.34 -7.86
CA ALA A 280 22.58 60.24 -7.36
C ALA A 280 23.58 60.92 -8.31
N GLU A 281 23.38 60.86 -9.62
CA GLU A 281 24.17 61.62 -10.60
C GLU A 281 23.99 63.13 -10.39
N GLU A 282 22.75 63.59 -10.14
CA GLU A 282 22.46 64.99 -9.80
C GLU A 282 23.04 65.41 -8.43
N ALA A 283 22.95 64.55 -7.40
CA ALA A 283 23.49 64.80 -6.07
C ALA A 283 25.04 64.74 -6.00
N LEU A 284 25.67 63.84 -6.77
CA LEU A 284 27.12 63.72 -6.88
C LEU A 284 27.74 64.97 -7.53
N GLN A 285 27.02 65.55 -8.49
CA GLN A 285 27.42 66.80 -9.13
C GLN A 285 27.36 67.99 -8.15
N GLN A 286 26.40 67.99 -7.22
CA GLN A 286 26.29 68.98 -6.14
C GLN A 286 27.30 68.76 -4.99
N SER A 287 27.59 67.49 -4.64
CA SER A 287 28.53 67.13 -3.56
C SER A 287 30.00 67.33 -3.94
N ARG A 288 30.37 67.12 -5.22
CA ARG A 288 31.71 67.43 -5.74
C ARG A 288 32.12 68.88 -5.51
N GLN A 289 31.16 69.80 -5.57
CA GLN A 289 31.39 71.23 -5.40
C GLN A 289 31.61 71.63 -3.92
N GLN A 290 31.19 70.80 -2.95
CA GLN A 290 31.33 71.06 -1.52
C GLN A 290 32.57 70.38 -0.90
N LEU A 291 33.08 69.31 -1.51
CA LEU A 291 34.19 68.50 -1.00
C LEU A 291 35.57 69.15 -1.20
N GLU A 292 35.68 70.10 -2.14
CA GLU A 292 36.95 70.71 -2.55
C GLU A 292 37.51 71.68 -1.49
N GLU A 293 36.64 72.25 -0.64
CA GLU A 293 37.00 73.20 0.41
C GLU A 293 37.36 72.54 1.75
N SER A 294 36.85 71.33 2.04
CA SER A 294 37.22 70.54 3.24
C SER A 294 38.52 69.75 3.07
N TYR A 295 38.97 69.57 1.82
CA TYR A 295 40.08 68.70 1.42
C TYR A 295 41.44 69.09 2.03
N GLN A 296 41.74 70.39 2.18
CA GLN A 296 43.10 70.84 2.54
C GLN A 296 43.46 70.80 4.03
N ARG A 297 42.50 70.60 4.93
CA ARG A 297 42.77 70.41 6.37
C ARG A 297 42.73 68.94 6.79
N GLU A 298 42.16 68.08 5.96
CA GLU A 298 42.00 66.65 6.23
C GLU A 298 43.17 65.82 5.66
N GLN A 299 43.94 66.34 4.70
CA GLN A 299 45.01 65.62 3.98
C GLN A 299 46.10 64.99 4.87
N GLU A 300 46.58 65.68 5.90
CA GLU A 300 47.65 65.13 6.77
C GLU A 300 47.14 64.05 7.73
N ARG A 301 45.87 64.15 8.17
CA ARG A 301 45.21 63.11 8.99
C ARG A 301 44.67 61.95 8.14
N ARG A 302 44.35 62.21 6.86
CA ARG A 302 43.92 61.23 5.86
C ARG A 302 45.03 60.25 5.56
N GLN A 303 46.27 60.71 5.36
CA GLN A 303 47.32 59.80 4.91
C GLN A 303 47.54 58.62 5.88
N LEU A 304 47.65 58.87 7.19
CA LEU A 304 47.73 57.80 8.20
C LEU A 304 46.42 56.97 8.30
N SER A 305 45.25 57.61 8.23
CA SER A 305 43.95 56.91 8.25
C SER A 305 43.72 56.06 7.00
N ASP A 306 44.24 56.46 5.85
CA ASP A 306 44.09 55.80 4.55
C ASP A 306 45.06 54.63 4.47
N THR A 307 46.28 54.74 5.00
CA THR A 307 47.19 53.60 5.12
C THR A 307 46.66 52.55 6.11
N LEU A 308 46.10 52.97 7.26
CA LEU A 308 45.49 52.04 8.22
C LEU A 308 44.18 51.42 7.68
N ARG A 309 43.37 52.16 6.92
CA ARG A 309 42.20 51.61 6.22
C ARG A 309 42.59 50.63 5.12
N GLU A 310 43.65 50.91 4.38
CA GLU A 310 44.14 50.02 3.34
C GLU A 310 44.71 48.73 3.96
N VAL A 311 45.43 48.84 5.08
CA VAL A 311 45.85 47.67 5.88
C VAL A 311 44.65 46.88 6.40
N ALA A 312 43.64 47.53 6.98
CA ALA A 312 42.42 46.86 7.44
C ALA A 312 41.67 46.19 6.27
N ARG A 313 41.65 46.83 5.09
CA ARG A 313 41.09 46.25 3.85
C ARG A 313 41.87 45.00 3.44
N ILE A 314 43.20 45.07 3.42
CA ILE A 314 44.08 43.93 3.11
C ILE A 314 43.81 42.76 4.07
N VAL A 315 43.75 43.03 5.38
CA VAL A 315 43.42 42.05 6.43
C VAL A 315 42.03 41.44 6.23
N SER A 316 41.04 42.23 5.80
CA SER A 316 39.69 41.72 5.50
C SER A 316 39.54 40.99 4.16
N SER A 317 40.45 41.24 3.21
CA SER A 317 40.32 40.77 1.81
C SER A 317 41.14 39.52 1.49
N SER A 318 42.09 39.14 2.35
CA SER A 318 42.95 38.00 2.15
C SER A 318 43.04 37.17 3.43
N LEU A 319 42.74 35.88 3.32
CA LEU A 319 42.85 34.90 4.40
C LEU A 319 44.24 34.23 4.46
N ASN A 320 45.16 34.58 3.56
CA ASN A 320 46.52 34.07 3.58
C ASN A 320 47.38 34.92 4.54
N PRO A 321 47.79 34.38 5.71
CA PRO A 321 48.50 35.15 6.72
C PRO A 321 49.86 35.64 6.21
N GLU A 322 50.60 34.87 5.41
CA GLU A 322 51.91 35.28 4.90
C GLU A 322 51.79 36.52 3.98
N ARG A 323 50.82 36.51 3.06
CA ARG A 323 50.56 37.65 2.16
C ARG A 323 50.08 38.90 2.90
N VAL A 324 49.25 38.72 3.92
CA VAL A 324 48.74 39.84 4.73
C VAL A 324 49.87 40.47 5.52
N LEU A 325 50.72 39.67 6.18
CA LEU A 325 51.87 40.18 6.94
C LEU A 325 52.86 40.94 6.04
N GLU A 326 53.17 40.42 4.85
CA GLU A 326 54.06 41.09 3.88
C GLU A 326 53.49 42.43 3.40
N ALA A 327 52.19 42.47 3.13
CA ALA A 327 51.52 43.69 2.71
C ALA A 327 51.48 44.72 3.84
N ILE A 328 51.22 44.31 5.08
CA ILE A 328 51.24 45.19 6.27
C ILE A 328 52.65 45.78 6.47
N LEU A 329 53.70 44.97 6.41
CA LEU A 329 55.08 45.47 6.49
C LEU A 329 55.38 46.44 5.34
N THR A 330 54.89 46.16 4.13
CA THR A 330 55.08 47.07 2.98
C THR A 330 54.40 48.42 3.16
N GLN A 331 53.19 48.43 3.73
CA GLN A 331 52.47 49.67 4.00
C GLN A 331 53.08 50.45 5.17
N LEU A 332 53.61 49.77 6.19
CA LEU A 332 54.28 50.42 7.32
C LEU A 332 55.45 51.30 6.84
N ARG A 333 56.19 50.87 5.81
CA ARG A 333 57.32 51.62 5.25
C ARG A 333 56.94 52.96 4.63
N GLN A 334 55.66 53.16 4.27
CA GLN A 334 55.17 54.42 3.73
C GLN A 334 54.97 55.50 4.79
N VAL A 335 54.87 55.10 6.07
CA VAL A 335 54.50 55.99 7.18
C VAL A 335 55.60 56.08 8.24
N VAL A 336 56.38 55.00 8.39
CA VAL A 336 57.56 54.95 9.27
C VAL A 336 58.74 54.48 8.44
N ILE A 337 59.77 55.32 8.31
CA ILE A 337 61.00 54.95 7.61
C ILE A 337 61.70 53.87 8.45
N TYR A 338 62.10 52.76 7.82
CA TYR A 338 62.91 51.73 8.47
C TYR A 338 63.76 50.98 7.43
N ASP A 339 64.86 50.39 7.89
CA ASP A 339 65.77 49.59 7.04
C ASP A 339 65.44 48.09 7.11
N HIS A 340 65.02 47.62 8.28
CA HIS A 340 64.54 46.25 8.45
C HIS A 340 63.38 46.19 9.44
N ALA A 341 62.49 45.22 9.24
CA ALA A 341 61.36 44.96 10.14
C ALA A 341 61.04 43.46 10.20
N ALA A 342 60.57 42.99 11.35
CA ALA A 342 60.23 41.58 11.55
C ALA A 342 59.02 41.39 12.46
N VAL A 343 58.14 40.47 12.07
CA VAL A 343 57.03 39.95 12.88
C VAL A 343 57.48 38.63 13.49
N THR A 344 57.46 38.56 14.82
CA THR A 344 57.89 37.40 15.61
C THR A 344 56.71 36.87 16.41
N LEU A 345 56.38 35.59 16.31
CA LEU A 345 55.42 34.93 17.20
C LEU A 345 56.13 34.30 18.39
N VAL A 346 55.45 34.26 19.53
CA VAL A 346 55.97 33.69 20.77
C VAL A 346 55.18 32.42 21.09
N GLU A 347 55.88 31.29 21.10
CA GLU A 347 55.34 29.96 21.44
C GLU A 347 56.15 29.41 22.63
N ASP A 348 55.54 29.40 23.81
CA ASP A 348 56.17 29.00 25.08
C ASP A 348 57.51 29.72 25.35
N GLU A 349 58.63 29.00 25.26
CA GLU A 349 60.01 29.49 25.46
C GLU A 349 60.72 29.90 24.16
N HIS A 350 60.05 29.79 23.02
CA HIS A 350 60.63 30.02 21.70
C HIS A 350 59.95 31.17 20.97
N CYS A 351 60.75 31.93 20.24
CA CYS A 351 60.30 33.00 19.36
C CYS A 351 60.59 32.60 17.91
N THR A 352 59.58 32.73 17.05
CA THR A 352 59.68 32.38 15.62
C THR A 352 59.39 33.60 14.76
N VAL A 353 60.33 33.98 13.89
CA VAL A 353 60.08 35.02 12.89
C VAL A 353 59.19 34.45 11.78
N VAL A 354 57.96 34.98 11.67
CA VAL A 354 56.95 34.52 10.70
C VAL A 354 56.87 35.39 9.45
N ALA A 355 57.35 36.63 9.54
CA ALA A 355 57.55 37.51 8.40
C ALA A 355 58.69 38.48 8.71
N GLY A 356 59.54 38.78 7.73
CA GLY A 356 60.65 39.70 7.90
C GLY A 356 61.03 40.36 6.59
N ARG A 357 61.54 41.59 6.69
CA ARG A 357 62.01 42.39 5.56
C ARG A 357 63.36 42.98 5.90
N ASP A 358 64.35 42.73 5.06
CA ASP A 358 65.68 43.34 5.14
C ASP A 358 65.83 44.57 4.22
N GLU A 359 67.02 45.18 4.25
CA GLU A 359 67.40 46.38 3.47
C GLU A 359 67.32 46.18 1.95
N HIS A 360 67.40 44.92 1.47
CA HIS A 360 67.33 44.54 0.05
C HIS A 360 65.93 44.02 -0.36
N GLY A 361 64.98 43.94 0.58
CA GLY A 361 63.65 43.38 0.34
C GLY A 361 63.60 41.85 0.31
N GLY A 362 64.63 41.17 0.81
CA GLY A 362 64.72 39.72 0.93
C GLY A 362 63.82 39.17 2.05
N TYR A 363 63.16 38.05 1.76
CA TYR A 363 62.30 37.32 2.70
C TYR A 363 63.17 36.45 3.62
N VAL A 364 63.04 36.68 4.92
CA VAL A 364 63.74 35.94 5.97
C VAL A 364 62.77 34.93 6.60
N LYS A 365 62.99 33.62 6.42
CA LYS A 365 62.13 32.56 7.01
C LYS A 365 62.84 31.78 8.12
N ARG A 366 62.16 31.67 9.27
CA ARG A 366 62.36 30.76 10.41
C ARG A 366 63.79 30.66 10.99
N SER A 367 64.12 31.61 11.86
CA SER A 367 64.96 31.30 13.04
C SER A 367 64.08 31.14 14.26
N VAL A 368 64.31 30.04 14.97
CA VAL A 368 63.77 29.79 16.29
C VAL A 368 64.85 30.19 17.28
N PHE A 369 64.52 31.07 18.22
CA PHE A 369 65.45 31.47 19.28
C PHE A 369 64.75 31.48 20.63
N SER A 370 65.50 31.24 21.70
CA SER A 370 64.96 31.31 23.06
C SER A 370 64.52 32.73 23.39
N LYS A 371 63.35 32.84 24.02
CA LYS A 371 62.74 34.08 24.49
C LYS A 371 63.65 34.87 25.43
N GLU A 372 64.44 34.18 26.25
CA GLU A 372 65.36 34.78 27.23
C GLU A 372 66.59 35.43 26.60
N THR A 373 66.91 35.07 25.36
CA THR A 373 68.10 35.57 24.64
C THR A 373 68.02 37.06 24.32
N TYR A 374 66.82 37.66 24.31
CA TYR A 374 66.59 39.05 23.89
C TYR A 374 65.82 39.86 24.96
N PRO A 375 66.52 40.55 25.88
CA PRO A 375 65.89 41.27 27.00
C PRO A 375 64.84 42.32 26.58
N LEU A 376 65.05 42.99 25.45
CA LEU A 376 64.09 43.98 24.90
C LEU A 376 62.79 43.34 24.39
N ASN A 377 62.81 42.06 24.00
CA ASN A 377 61.60 41.32 23.61
C ASN A 377 60.78 40.97 24.85
N VAL A 378 61.45 40.47 25.90
CA VAL A 378 60.81 40.14 27.18
C VAL A 378 60.18 41.38 27.80
N GLU A 379 60.90 42.51 27.80
CA GLU A 379 60.39 43.76 28.36
C GLU A 379 59.17 44.27 27.59
N ALA A 380 59.16 44.19 26.25
CA ALA A 380 58.02 44.66 25.43
C ALA A 380 56.77 43.80 25.67
N LEU A 381 56.95 42.48 25.81
CA LEU A 381 55.88 41.53 26.13
C LEU A 381 55.32 41.75 27.55
N GLN A 382 56.19 42.06 28.53
CA GLN A 382 55.78 42.31 29.92
C GLN A 382 55.07 43.66 30.09
N LYS A 383 55.62 44.72 29.48
CA LYS A 383 55.06 46.08 29.56
C LYS A 383 53.82 46.27 28.71
N LYS A 384 53.58 45.39 27.72
CA LYS A 384 52.49 45.50 26.73
C LYS A 384 52.45 46.86 26.01
N HIS A 385 53.59 47.52 25.90
CA HIS A 385 53.74 48.82 25.28
C HIS A 385 55.00 48.81 24.40
N PRO A 386 55.02 49.53 23.26
CA PRO A 386 56.22 49.75 22.48
C PRO A 386 57.41 50.18 23.31
N ILE A 387 58.56 49.54 23.07
CA ILE A 387 59.85 49.94 23.59
C ILE A 387 60.61 50.66 22.50
N LEU A 388 61.05 51.87 22.83
CA LEU A 388 61.84 52.72 21.98
C LEU A 388 63.30 52.65 22.43
N VAL A 389 64.20 52.29 21.53
CA VAL A 389 65.64 52.29 21.76
C VAL A 389 66.26 53.38 20.86
N PRO A 390 66.61 54.55 21.43
CA PRO A 390 67.12 55.69 20.66
C PRO A 390 68.45 55.39 19.97
N ASP A 391 69.35 54.69 20.66
CA ASP A 391 70.60 54.19 20.11
C ASP A 391 71.01 52.87 20.77
N VAL A 392 71.05 51.79 20.00
CA VAL A 392 71.34 50.44 20.49
C VAL A 392 72.78 50.28 20.95
N ALA A 393 73.72 51.15 20.52
CA ALA A 393 75.11 51.10 20.98
C ALA A 393 75.30 51.51 22.43
N TYR A 394 74.31 52.20 23.01
CA TYR A 394 74.30 52.63 24.40
C TYR A 394 73.29 51.87 25.27
N ASP A 395 72.61 50.85 24.71
CA ASP A 395 71.62 50.06 25.45
C ASP A 395 72.16 48.64 25.72
N GLU A 396 72.53 48.36 26.97
CA GLU A 396 73.07 47.06 27.39
C GLU A 396 72.09 45.89 27.21
N ARG A 397 70.79 46.19 27.02
CA ARG A 397 69.75 45.19 26.76
C ARG A 397 69.72 44.75 25.28
N TRP A 398 70.36 45.50 24.40
CA TRP A 398 70.42 45.17 22.97
C TRP A 398 71.25 43.91 22.73
N ARG A 399 70.72 43.04 21.86
CA ARG A 399 71.42 41.87 21.34
C ARG A 399 71.23 41.85 19.83
N PRO A 400 72.28 41.65 19.02
CA PRO A 400 72.13 41.54 17.57
C PRO A 400 71.13 40.43 17.22
N GLY A 401 70.13 40.76 16.40
CA GLY A 401 69.08 39.85 15.94
C GLY A 401 69.46 39.05 14.70
N PHE A 402 68.45 38.57 13.94
CA PHE A 402 68.60 37.74 12.74
C PHE A 402 69.38 38.39 11.59
N SER A 403 69.40 39.72 11.47
CA SER A 403 70.00 40.41 10.33
C SER A 403 71.44 40.84 10.60
N ASN A 404 72.35 40.64 9.63
CA ASN A 404 73.70 41.23 9.60
C ASN A 404 73.72 42.76 9.39
N VAL A 405 72.57 43.42 9.54
CA VAL A 405 72.35 44.83 9.24
C VAL A 405 72.71 45.67 10.47
N SER A 406 73.50 46.72 10.25
CA SER A 406 74.00 47.64 11.28
C SER A 406 72.86 48.45 11.90
N THR A 407 72.11 47.88 12.85
CA THR A 407 71.03 48.61 13.55
C THR A 407 71.63 49.65 14.50
N ARG A 408 71.08 50.86 14.48
CA ARG A 408 71.44 51.96 15.37
C ARG A 408 70.25 52.42 16.21
N SER A 409 69.03 52.49 15.70
CA SER A 409 67.82 52.76 16.50
C SER A 409 66.73 51.71 16.23
N PHE A 410 65.89 51.41 17.24
CA PHE A 410 64.94 50.30 17.18
C PHE A 410 63.62 50.57 17.92
N ILE A 411 62.51 50.12 17.35
CA ILE A 411 61.19 50.04 18.00
C ILE A 411 60.83 48.56 18.13
N ASN A 412 60.37 48.15 19.31
CA ASN A 412 59.80 46.83 19.55
C ASN A 412 58.38 46.95 20.08
N ALA A 413 57.38 46.59 19.27
CA ALA A 413 55.97 46.69 19.62
C ALA A 413 55.34 45.31 19.86
N PRO A 414 54.61 45.07 20.96
CA PRO A 414 53.96 43.79 21.19
C PRO A 414 52.71 43.62 20.31
N LEU A 415 52.50 42.40 19.82
CA LEU A 415 51.26 41.95 19.18
C LEU A 415 50.32 41.46 20.27
N LEU A 416 49.16 42.10 20.43
CA LEU A 416 48.20 41.81 21.50
C LEU A 416 46.87 41.32 20.90
N VAL A 417 46.40 40.16 21.37
CA VAL A 417 45.04 39.65 21.14
C VAL A 417 44.35 39.62 22.49
N GLN A 418 43.26 40.36 22.68
CA GLN A 418 42.54 40.44 23.97
C GLN A 418 43.46 40.67 25.18
N ASP A 419 44.42 41.60 25.05
CA ASP A 419 45.44 41.93 26.06
C ASP A 419 46.45 40.78 26.37
N ARG A 420 46.41 39.67 25.63
CA ARG A 420 47.43 38.61 25.66
C ARG A 420 48.49 38.87 24.59
N PRO A 421 49.79 38.92 24.95
CA PRO A 421 50.85 39.04 23.96
C PRO A 421 51.04 37.72 23.21
N ILE A 422 50.87 37.77 21.89
CA ILE A 422 51.04 36.63 20.98
C ILE A 422 52.34 36.73 20.14
N GLY A 423 53.00 37.88 20.19
CA GLY A 423 54.22 38.12 19.42
C GLY A 423 54.71 39.57 19.49
N LEU A 424 55.60 39.94 18.57
CA LEU A 424 56.28 41.24 18.49
C LEU A 424 56.41 41.71 17.03
N LEU A 425 56.35 43.01 16.83
CA LEU A 425 56.74 43.71 15.61
C LEU A 425 57.95 44.59 15.92
N GLY A 426 59.12 44.16 15.43
CA GLY A 426 60.38 44.88 15.56
C GLY A 426 60.69 45.68 14.30
N VAL A 427 61.14 46.93 14.46
CA VAL A 427 61.45 47.84 13.36
C VAL A 427 62.75 48.60 13.66
N GLY A 428 63.73 48.54 12.75
CA GLY A 428 65.07 49.10 12.99
C GLY A 428 65.59 49.99 11.85
N ARG A 429 66.41 50.97 12.22
CA ARG A 429 67.17 51.88 11.34
C ARG A 429 68.65 51.72 11.56
N SER A 430 69.44 52.01 10.54
CA SER A 430 70.90 51.90 10.54
C SER A 430 71.60 53.24 10.74
N ASP A 431 70.86 54.34 10.65
CA ASP A 431 71.34 55.69 10.95
C ASP A 431 71.15 56.06 12.43
N GLN A 432 71.81 57.13 12.89
CA GLN A 432 71.71 57.59 14.29
C GLN A 432 70.43 58.39 14.56
N THR A 433 69.43 58.34 13.69
CA THR A 433 68.19 59.09 13.87
C THR A 433 67.29 58.34 14.85
N PRO A 434 67.04 58.87 16.07
CA PRO A 434 66.16 58.21 17.02
C PRO A 434 64.72 58.26 16.51
N TYR A 435 64.00 57.15 16.68
CA TYR A 435 62.57 57.14 16.44
C TYR A 435 61.84 58.06 17.42
N THR A 436 60.76 58.66 16.94
CA THR A 436 59.87 59.51 17.74
C THR A 436 58.80 58.68 18.45
N GLU A 437 58.16 59.26 19.48
CA GLU A 437 57.00 58.62 20.11
C GLU A 437 55.81 58.44 19.13
N ASP A 438 55.64 59.34 18.17
CA ASP A 438 54.59 59.23 17.15
C ASP A 438 54.83 58.04 16.20
N GLU A 439 56.09 57.79 15.84
CA GLU A 439 56.47 56.60 15.07
C GLU A 439 56.27 55.33 15.91
N ALA A 440 56.58 55.34 17.21
CA ALA A 440 56.32 54.21 18.11
C ALA A 440 54.81 53.91 18.24
N ARG A 441 53.97 54.96 18.36
CA ARG A 441 52.50 54.84 18.33
C ARG A 441 52.00 54.25 17.01
N THR A 442 52.60 54.67 15.88
CA THR A 442 52.25 54.18 14.55
C THR A 442 52.61 52.69 14.38
N VAL A 443 53.82 52.29 14.76
CA VAL A 443 54.25 50.88 14.74
C VAL A 443 53.33 50.01 15.61
N PHE A 444 52.89 50.49 16.77
CA PHE A 444 51.95 49.77 17.64
C PHE A 444 50.55 49.59 17.02
N ALA A 445 50.06 50.59 16.30
CA ALA A 445 48.80 50.48 15.58
C ALA A 445 48.87 49.38 14.50
N PHE A 446 50.00 49.30 13.79
CA PHE A 446 50.25 48.22 12.82
C PHE A 446 50.42 46.85 13.49
N ALA A 447 51.09 46.78 14.64
CA ALA A 447 51.21 45.57 15.46
C ALA A 447 49.82 45.03 15.87
N THR A 448 48.87 45.92 16.16
CA THR A 448 47.48 45.55 16.46
C THR A 448 46.77 44.94 15.24
N GLN A 449 46.98 45.51 14.05
CA GLN A 449 46.39 44.96 12.81
C GLN A 449 46.98 43.59 12.43
N VAL A 450 48.27 43.39 12.68
CA VAL A 450 48.93 42.08 12.53
C VAL A 450 48.30 41.05 13.46
N ALA A 451 48.04 41.41 14.71
CA ALA A 451 47.41 40.51 15.69
C ALA A 451 46.00 40.08 15.25
N ILE A 452 45.17 41.03 14.79
CA ILE A 452 43.81 40.77 14.28
C ILE A 452 43.86 39.85 13.05
N ALA A 453 44.80 40.06 12.13
CA ALA A 453 44.93 39.24 10.92
C ALA A 453 45.21 37.77 11.24
N LEU A 454 46.10 37.52 12.21
CA LEU A 454 46.46 36.18 12.65
C LEU A 454 45.31 35.47 13.39
N GLU A 455 44.55 36.21 14.21
CA GLU A 455 43.36 35.70 14.89
C GLU A 455 42.24 35.35 13.90
N ASN A 456 41.98 36.20 12.91
CA ASN A 456 40.96 35.96 11.89
C ASN A 456 41.28 34.72 11.04
N ALA A 457 42.54 34.54 10.64
CA ALA A 457 42.96 33.35 9.89
C ALA A 457 42.70 32.06 10.69
N HIS A 458 42.99 32.08 11.99
CA HIS A 458 42.73 30.94 12.88
C HIS A 458 41.24 30.65 13.06
N LEU A 459 40.42 31.69 13.25
CA LEU A 459 38.98 31.57 13.46
C LEU A 459 38.25 31.06 12.20
N VAL A 460 38.68 31.50 11.01
CA VAL A 460 38.12 31.03 9.73
C VAL A 460 38.42 29.56 9.48
N GLU A 461 39.64 29.10 9.81
CA GLU A 461 39.99 27.69 9.70
C GLU A 461 39.13 26.81 10.64
N GLN A 462 38.94 27.24 11.89
CA GLN A 462 38.09 26.54 12.86
C GLN A 462 36.62 26.49 12.44
N THR A 463 36.07 27.61 11.96
CA THR A 463 34.66 27.68 11.53
C THR A 463 34.41 26.86 10.27
N GLN A 464 35.33 26.85 9.31
CA GLN A 464 35.21 26.00 8.11
C GLN A 464 35.30 24.52 8.43
N ALA A 465 36.17 24.11 9.36
CA ALA A 465 36.24 22.73 9.82
C ALA A 465 34.92 22.30 10.51
N ALA A 466 34.43 23.12 11.45
CA ALA A 466 33.19 22.83 12.17
C ALA A 466 31.95 22.78 11.25
N LEU A 467 31.87 23.65 10.23
CA LEU A 467 30.77 23.64 9.25
C LEU A 467 30.80 22.38 8.39
N ARG A 468 31.97 21.93 7.95
CA ARG A 468 32.11 20.69 7.17
C ARG A 468 31.73 19.46 7.99
N ASP A 469 32.16 19.40 9.25
CA ASP A 469 31.82 18.29 10.15
C ASP A 469 30.31 18.24 10.43
N LEU A 470 29.67 19.41 10.60
CA LEU A 470 28.23 19.51 10.81
C LEU A 470 27.43 19.12 9.56
N GLU A 471 27.87 19.55 8.37
CA GLU A 471 27.22 19.22 7.10
C GLU A 471 27.32 17.73 6.80
N GLN A 472 28.51 17.11 6.98
CA GLN A 472 28.67 15.66 6.86
C GLN A 472 27.84 14.87 7.88
N ALA A 473 27.78 15.32 9.14
CA ALA A 473 26.96 14.67 10.15
C ALA A 473 25.47 14.75 9.82
N LYS A 474 25.01 15.89 9.30
CA LYS A 474 23.61 16.08 8.86
C LYS A 474 23.28 15.21 7.65
N GLU A 475 24.13 15.21 6.62
CA GLU A 475 23.92 14.38 5.42
C GLU A 475 23.89 12.89 5.76
N ALA A 476 24.78 12.42 6.65
CA ALA A 476 24.79 11.05 7.12
C ALA A 476 23.50 10.69 7.90
N ALA A 477 23.00 11.59 8.75
CA ALA A 477 21.75 11.40 9.49
C ALA A 477 20.52 11.36 8.55
N ASP A 478 20.46 12.28 7.58
CA ASP A 478 19.36 12.36 6.61
C ASP A 478 19.36 11.16 5.64
N ALA A 479 20.54 10.68 5.25
CA ALA A 479 20.68 9.45 4.46
C ALA A 479 20.23 8.21 5.25
N ALA A 480 20.63 8.10 6.53
CA ALA A 480 20.23 6.99 7.39
C ALA A 480 18.70 6.97 7.63
N ASN A 481 18.07 8.13 7.85
CA ASN A 481 16.62 8.24 8.04
C ASN A 481 15.83 7.87 6.78
N ARG A 482 16.30 8.28 5.59
CA ARG A 482 15.69 7.87 4.31
C ARG A 482 15.82 6.37 4.08
N ALA A 483 17.01 5.80 4.26
CA ALA A 483 17.24 4.36 4.13
C ALA A 483 16.38 3.54 5.10
N LYS A 484 16.22 4.00 6.35
CA LYS A 484 15.32 3.37 7.35
C LYS A 484 13.86 3.38 6.89
N SER A 485 13.39 4.51 6.36
CA SER A 485 12.00 4.66 5.88
C SER A 485 11.72 3.78 4.67
N ASP A 486 12.64 3.75 3.71
CA ASP A 486 12.50 2.96 2.48
C ASP A 486 12.57 1.45 2.77
N PHE A 487 13.43 1.05 3.71
CA PHE A 487 13.49 -0.34 4.18
C PHE A 487 12.16 -0.78 4.80
N LEU A 488 11.56 0.04 5.66
CA LEU A 488 10.28 -0.29 6.29
C LEU A 488 9.13 -0.35 5.28
N ALA A 489 9.11 0.55 4.31
CA ALA A 489 8.11 0.52 3.23
C ALA A 489 8.20 -0.76 2.39
N ARG A 490 9.42 -1.21 2.02
CA ARG A 490 9.61 -2.48 1.29
C ARG A 490 9.24 -3.70 2.13
N MET A 491 9.70 -3.75 3.38
CA MET A 491 9.38 -4.86 4.31
C MET A 491 7.86 -4.98 4.52
N SER A 492 7.12 -3.87 4.56
CA SER A 492 5.65 -3.90 4.61
C SER A 492 5.06 -4.68 3.44
N HIS A 493 5.47 -4.37 2.21
CA HIS A 493 4.95 -5.05 1.02
C HIS A 493 5.33 -6.53 1.00
N GLU A 494 6.57 -6.86 1.35
CA GLU A 494 7.05 -8.24 1.40
C GLU A 494 6.37 -9.09 2.48
N ILE A 495 5.93 -8.47 3.59
CA ILE A 495 5.17 -9.17 4.63
C ILE A 495 3.66 -9.18 4.31
N ARG A 496 3.11 -8.13 3.72
CA ARG A 496 1.67 -8.04 3.40
C ARG A 496 1.23 -9.11 2.40
N THR A 497 2.03 -9.38 1.38
CA THR A 497 1.71 -10.37 0.34
C THR A 497 1.48 -11.79 0.89
N PRO A 498 2.40 -12.41 1.66
CA PRO A 498 2.14 -13.71 2.26
C PRO A 498 1.03 -13.66 3.33
N MET A 499 0.87 -12.54 4.05
CA MET A 499 -0.21 -12.38 5.03
C MET A 499 -1.61 -12.37 4.38
N ASN A 500 -1.76 -11.71 3.24
CA ASN A 500 -3.02 -11.68 2.50
C ASN A 500 -3.40 -13.07 1.97
N ALA A 501 -2.42 -13.87 1.53
CA ALA A 501 -2.64 -15.25 1.15
C ALA A 501 -3.11 -16.11 2.35
N ILE A 502 -2.46 -15.96 3.52
CA ILE A 502 -2.86 -16.68 4.75
C ILE A 502 -4.27 -16.30 5.17
N ILE A 503 -4.62 -15.01 5.12
CA ILE A 503 -5.95 -14.49 5.45
C ILE A 503 -7.00 -15.06 4.48
N GLY A 504 -6.75 -14.94 3.17
CA GLY A 504 -7.67 -15.39 2.13
C GLY A 504 -7.91 -16.90 2.18
N LEU A 505 -6.85 -17.71 2.25
CA LEU A 505 -6.96 -19.16 2.33
C LEU A 505 -7.62 -19.63 3.63
N SER A 506 -7.34 -18.96 4.76
CA SER A 506 -8.00 -19.28 6.03
C SER A 506 -9.49 -18.95 5.98
N HIS A 507 -9.86 -17.85 5.32
CA HIS A 507 -11.26 -17.47 5.12
C HIS A 507 -12.00 -18.47 4.23
N LEU A 508 -11.43 -18.82 3.07
CA LEU A 508 -11.99 -19.82 2.16
C LEU A 508 -12.16 -21.18 2.85
N ALA A 509 -11.14 -21.61 3.60
CA ALA A 509 -11.23 -22.84 4.38
C ALA A 509 -12.36 -22.79 5.42
N LEU A 510 -12.54 -21.64 6.10
CA LEU A 510 -13.64 -21.43 7.07
C LEU A 510 -15.04 -21.48 6.42
N GLN A 511 -15.16 -21.30 5.11
CA GLN A 511 -16.42 -21.43 4.38
C GLN A 511 -16.71 -22.88 3.91
N THR A 512 -15.79 -23.82 4.14
CA THR A 512 -16.00 -25.24 3.83
C THR A 512 -16.57 -26.04 5.01
N ALA A 513 -16.96 -27.30 4.78
CA ALA A 513 -17.37 -28.19 5.86
C ALA A 513 -16.17 -28.58 6.73
N LEU A 514 -16.09 -28.02 7.94
CA LEU A 514 -15.00 -28.23 8.90
C LEU A 514 -15.48 -28.96 10.16
N SER A 515 -14.61 -29.76 10.78
CA SER A 515 -14.84 -30.21 12.15
C SER A 515 -14.68 -29.04 13.14
N PRO A 516 -15.33 -29.05 14.32
CA PRO A 516 -15.22 -27.99 15.31
C PRO A 516 -13.77 -27.64 15.71
N LYS A 517 -12.88 -28.64 15.66
CA LYS A 517 -11.46 -28.47 15.97
C LYS A 517 -10.67 -27.82 14.83
N GLN A 518 -11.00 -28.11 13.57
CA GLN A 518 -10.40 -27.44 12.41
C GLN A 518 -10.88 -25.99 12.29
N GLN A 519 -12.16 -25.75 12.57
CA GLN A 519 -12.73 -24.40 12.64
C GLN A 519 -12.01 -23.57 13.72
N ASP A 520 -11.83 -24.09 14.93
CA ASP A 520 -11.06 -23.42 16.00
C ASP A 520 -9.63 -23.08 15.55
N TYR A 521 -8.93 -24.00 14.88
CA TYR A 521 -7.58 -23.74 14.39
C TYR A 521 -7.53 -22.67 13.30
N LEU A 522 -8.43 -22.74 12.32
CA LEU A 522 -8.50 -21.77 11.23
C LEU A 522 -8.93 -20.39 11.72
N SER A 523 -9.87 -20.29 12.66
CA SER A 523 -10.26 -19.04 13.30
C SER A 523 -9.10 -18.42 14.10
N LYS A 524 -8.26 -19.24 14.76
CA LYS A 524 -7.04 -18.78 15.45
C LYS A 524 -5.95 -18.31 14.48
N ILE A 525 -5.76 -19.01 13.36
CA ILE A 525 -4.82 -18.58 12.31
C ILE A 525 -5.30 -17.27 11.67
N TYR A 526 -6.58 -17.18 11.34
CA TYR A 526 -7.20 -15.99 10.76
C TYR A 526 -7.07 -14.77 11.69
N SER A 527 -7.42 -14.90 12.97
CA SER A 527 -7.27 -13.82 13.96
C SER A 527 -5.82 -13.42 14.22
N SER A 528 -4.89 -14.38 14.27
CA SER A 528 -3.45 -14.12 14.43
C SER A 528 -2.89 -13.37 13.22
N ALA A 529 -3.35 -13.72 12.02
CA ALA A 529 -2.91 -13.09 10.79
C ALA A 529 -3.34 -11.61 10.71
N TYR A 530 -4.60 -11.30 11.05
CA TYR A 530 -5.06 -9.92 11.18
C TYR A 530 -4.35 -9.14 12.28
N SER A 531 -4.06 -9.77 13.42
CA SER A 531 -3.30 -9.13 14.49
C SER A 531 -1.89 -8.74 14.06
N LEU A 532 -1.20 -9.60 13.30
CA LEU A 532 0.13 -9.31 12.78
C LEU A 532 0.10 -8.19 11.73
N LEU A 533 -0.89 -8.21 10.84
CA LEU A 533 -1.11 -7.14 9.86
C LEU A 533 -1.34 -5.78 10.55
N GLY A 534 -2.11 -5.76 11.65
CA GLY A 534 -2.31 -4.59 12.48
C GLY A 534 -0.99 -4.04 13.05
N VAL A 535 -0.15 -4.91 13.63
CA VAL A 535 1.17 -4.50 14.17
C VAL A 535 2.08 -3.93 13.09
N ILE A 536 2.07 -4.51 11.89
CA ILE A 536 2.86 -4.02 10.75
C ILE A 536 2.36 -2.64 10.32
N ASN A 537 1.04 -2.47 10.19
CA ASN A 537 0.44 -1.18 9.85
C ASN A 537 0.77 -0.11 10.89
N ASP A 538 0.73 -0.45 12.18
CA ASP A 538 1.12 0.46 13.27
C ASP A 538 2.59 0.93 13.13
N ILE A 539 3.52 0.01 12.82
CA ILE A 539 4.94 0.35 12.62
C ILE A 539 5.13 1.30 11.42
N LEU A 540 4.36 1.10 10.36
CA LEU A 540 4.42 1.94 9.15
C LEU A 540 3.80 3.30 9.37
N ASP A 541 2.63 3.35 10.00
CA ASP A 541 1.97 4.60 10.36
C ASP A 541 2.90 5.42 11.27
N PHE A 542 3.54 4.78 12.25
CA PHE A 542 4.55 5.43 13.10
C PHE A 542 5.72 5.99 12.29
N SER A 543 6.24 5.22 11.33
CA SER A 543 7.37 5.64 10.48
C SER A 543 7.00 6.79 9.54
N LYS A 544 5.78 6.79 8.98
CA LYS A 544 5.28 7.87 8.13
C LYS A 544 5.04 9.15 8.93
N ILE A 545 4.54 9.01 10.15
CA ILE A 545 4.36 10.10 11.11
C ILE A 545 5.70 10.74 11.49
N GLU A 546 6.72 9.93 11.81
CA GLU A 546 8.07 10.41 12.19
C GLU A 546 8.73 11.17 11.02
N ALA A 547 8.48 10.73 9.79
CA ALA A 547 8.95 11.37 8.57
C ALA A 547 8.11 12.59 8.12
N GLY A 548 7.00 12.92 8.81
CA GLY A 548 6.12 14.02 8.44
C GLY A 548 5.35 13.83 7.13
N LYS A 549 5.13 12.57 6.70
CA LYS A 549 4.51 12.20 5.41
C LYS A 549 3.07 11.68 5.52
N LEU A 550 2.41 11.87 6.67
CA LEU A 550 1.02 11.45 6.86
C LEU A 550 0.11 12.67 6.75
N ASP A 551 -0.78 12.66 5.75
CA ASP A 551 -1.78 13.70 5.54
C ASP A 551 -3.12 13.27 6.12
N LEU A 552 -3.86 14.21 6.73
CA LEU A 552 -5.20 13.97 7.26
C LEU A 552 -6.26 14.25 6.20
N GLU A 553 -7.27 13.40 6.14
CA GLU A 553 -8.40 13.61 5.23
C GLU A 553 -9.41 14.62 5.80
N GLN A 554 -10.11 15.31 4.90
CA GLN A 554 -11.22 16.21 5.22
C GLN A 554 -12.45 15.79 4.42
N THR A 555 -13.14 14.76 4.92
CA THR A 555 -14.32 14.17 4.28
C THR A 555 -15.56 14.32 5.16
N SER A 556 -16.73 14.41 4.54
CA SER A 556 -18.01 14.38 5.26
C SER A 556 -18.30 12.96 5.71
N PHE A 557 -18.56 12.74 6.99
CA PHE A 557 -18.86 11.42 7.54
C PHE A 557 -19.95 11.46 8.63
N ASP A 558 -20.59 10.30 8.84
CA ASP A 558 -21.54 10.06 9.93
C ASP A 558 -20.79 9.48 11.14
N LEU A 559 -20.78 10.21 12.26
CA LEU A 559 -20.15 9.76 13.49
C LEU A 559 -20.78 8.48 14.03
N GLU A 560 -22.08 8.28 13.83
CA GLU A 560 -22.78 7.09 14.30
C GLU A 560 -22.23 5.84 13.61
N SER A 561 -21.99 5.89 12.29
CA SER A 561 -21.39 4.79 11.54
C SER A 561 -19.98 4.43 12.03
N VAL A 562 -19.20 5.41 12.52
CA VAL A 562 -17.88 5.14 13.11
C VAL A 562 -18.02 4.36 14.42
N LEU A 563 -19.00 4.73 15.26
CA LEU A 563 -19.27 4.06 16.54
C LEU A 563 -19.90 2.66 16.34
N GLU A 564 -20.78 2.49 15.36
CA GLU A 564 -21.34 1.19 14.95
C GLU A 564 -20.22 0.24 14.46
N ASN A 565 -19.32 0.74 13.62
CA ASN A 565 -18.16 -0.04 13.18
C ASN A 565 -17.25 -0.43 14.35
N LEU A 566 -17.01 0.48 15.30
CA LEU A 566 -16.27 0.16 16.52
C LEU A 566 -16.97 -0.96 17.30
N SER A 567 -18.29 -0.82 17.51
CA SER A 567 -19.13 -1.80 18.19
C SER A 567 -18.98 -3.19 17.57
N ASN A 568 -19.19 -3.30 16.25
CA ASN A 568 -19.13 -4.58 15.53
C ASN A 568 -17.76 -5.27 15.68
N LEU A 569 -16.67 -4.50 15.72
CA LEU A 569 -15.31 -5.03 15.82
C LEU A 569 -14.93 -5.50 17.23
N VAL A 570 -15.43 -4.83 18.28
CA VAL A 570 -14.98 -5.09 19.66
C VAL A 570 -15.98 -5.90 20.51
N SER A 571 -17.24 -6.02 20.07
CA SER A 571 -18.30 -6.69 20.83
C SER A 571 -18.03 -8.16 21.09
N MET A 572 -17.52 -8.89 20.09
CA MET A 572 -17.20 -10.32 20.24
C MET A 572 -16.11 -10.55 21.30
N LYS A 573 -15.03 -9.74 21.28
CA LYS A 573 -13.93 -9.83 22.25
C LYS A 573 -14.34 -9.45 23.67
N ALA A 574 -15.21 -8.45 23.80
CA ALA A 574 -15.78 -8.08 25.09
C ALA A 574 -16.69 -9.20 25.62
N GLY A 575 -17.53 -9.77 24.75
CA GLY A 575 -18.43 -10.89 25.07
C GLY A 575 -17.70 -12.17 25.52
N GLU A 576 -16.62 -12.56 24.83
CA GLU A 576 -15.76 -13.70 25.22
C GLU A 576 -15.21 -13.57 26.65
N LYS A 577 -14.94 -12.33 27.10
CA LYS A 577 -14.50 -12.03 28.47
C LYS A 577 -15.65 -11.78 29.45
N GLY A 578 -16.89 -11.77 28.98
CA GLY A 578 -18.06 -11.39 29.78
C GLY A 578 -18.03 -9.94 30.27
N LEU A 579 -17.38 -9.03 29.52
CA LEU A 579 -17.32 -7.60 29.82
C LEU A 579 -18.53 -6.89 29.20
N GLU A 580 -19.12 -5.95 29.93
CA GLU A 580 -20.17 -5.09 29.39
C GLU A 580 -19.58 -3.91 28.63
N LEU A 581 -19.89 -3.79 27.34
CA LEU A 581 -19.51 -2.66 26.51
C LEU A 581 -20.70 -1.70 26.37
N LEU A 582 -20.47 -0.41 26.62
CA LEU A 582 -21.52 0.61 26.63
C LEU A 582 -21.08 1.84 25.83
N PHE A 583 -21.94 2.32 24.94
CA PHE A 583 -21.75 3.57 24.22
C PHE A 583 -22.62 4.66 24.84
N ALA A 584 -22.10 5.88 24.98
CA ALA A 584 -22.82 7.02 25.57
C ALA A 584 -22.54 8.31 24.78
N THR A 585 -23.43 8.66 23.85
CA THR A 585 -23.31 9.90 23.06
C THR A 585 -24.26 10.99 23.57
N SER A 586 -23.73 12.20 23.82
CA SER A 586 -24.52 13.35 24.27
C SER A 586 -25.41 13.92 23.17
N ARG A 587 -26.60 14.44 23.54
CA ARG A 587 -27.61 14.99 22.61
C ARG A 587 -27.10 16.13 21.71
N ASP A 588 -26.16 16.92 22.21
CA ASP A 588 -25.67 18.11 21.50
C ASP A 588 -24.61 17.77 20.43
N VAL A 589 -24.15 16.51 20.38
CA VAL A 589 -23.14 16.03 19.43
C VAL A 589 -23.73 16.01 18.01
N PRO A 590 -23.14 16.75 17.05
CA PRO A 590 -23.56 16.69 15.66
C PRO A 590 -23.26 15.32 15.04
N ARG A 591 -24.25 14.78 14.31
CA ARG A 591 -24.13 13.48 13.62
C ARG A 591 -23.18 13.54 12.42
N PHE A 592 -23.34 14.56 11.57
CA PHE A 592 -22.54 14.73 10.36
C PHE A 592 -21.39 15.71 10.61
N LEU A 593 -20.17 15.23 10.39
CA LEU A 593 -18.91 15.94 10.66
C LEU A 593 -18.04 15.95 9.40
N VAL A 594 -17.10 16.89 9.33
CA VAL A 594 -16.06 16.93 8.30
C VAL A 594 -14.69 16.68 8.97
N GLY A 595 -14.00 15.63 8.52
CA GLY A 595 -12.69 15.22 9.04
C GLY A 595 -12.26 13.85 8.51
N ASP A 596 -11.45 13.13 9.30
CA ASP A 596 -10.91 11.82 8.94
C ASP A 596 -11.55 10.71 9.80
N PRO A 597 -12.60 10.00 9.29
CA PRO A 597 -13.27 8.95 10.05
C PRO A 597 -12.39 7.72 10.29
N LEU A 598 -11.43 7.44 9.39
CA LEU A 598 -10.54 6.30 9.50
C LEU A 598 -9.58 6.47 10.68
N ARG A 599 -8.97 7.66 10.81
CA ARG A 599 -8.06 7.96 11.93
C ARG A 599 -8.78 8.06 13.25
N LEU A 600 -9.99 8.64 13.27
CA LEU A 600 -10.84 8.64 14.45
C LEU A 600 -11.15 7.20 14.90
N GLY A 601 -11.57 6.34 13.96
CA GLY A 601 -11.82 4.93 14.21
C GLY A 601 -10.58 4.21 14.75
N GLN A 602 -9.41 4.46 14.18
CA GLN A 602 -8.13 3.87 14.62
C GLN A 602 -7.80 4.23 16.09
N ILE A 603 -8.00 5.48 16.49
CA ILE A 603 -7.81 5.92 17.88
C ILE A 603 -8.79 5.17 18.80
N LEU A 604 -10.07 5.15 18.47
CA LEU A 604 -11.11 4.52 19.29
C LEU A 604 -10.93 3.01 19.42
N ILE A 605 -10.57 2.32 18.33
CA ILE A 605 -10.27 0.88 18.32
C ILE A 605 -9.08 0.57 19.23
N ASN A 606 -8.02 1.36 19.15
CA ASN A 606 -6.81 1.15 19.96
C ASN A 606 -7.09 1.35 21.45
N LEU A 607 -7.80 2.42 21.83
CA LEU A 607 -8.15 2.67 23.22
C LEU A 607 -9.12 1.62 23.77
N THR A 608 -10.12 1.21 22.98
CA THR A 608 -11.13 0.23 23.40
C THR A 608 -10.54 -1.19 23.52
N ASN A 609 -9.65 -1.59 22.60
CA ASN A 609 -8.94 -2.86 22.72
C ASN A 609 -8.02 -2.89 23.94
N ASN A 610 -7.38 -1.76 24.30
CA ASN A 610 -6.62 -1.66 25.53
C ASN A 610 -7.52 -1.82 26.76
N ALA A 611 -8.68 -1.15 26.79
CA ALA A 611 -9.67 -1.31 27.86
C ALA A 611 -10.10 -2.78 28.03
N ILE A 612 -10.44 -3.48 26.94
CA ILE A 612 -10.79 -4.91 26.96
C ILE A 612 -9.61 -5.76 27.44
N LYS A 613 -8.39 -5.44 27.02
CA LYS A 613 -7.18 -6.19 27.40
C LYS A 613 -6.92 -6.13 28.90
N PHE A 614 -7.05 -4.95 29.52
CA PHE A 614 -6.68 -4.69 30.92
C PHE A 614 -7.84 -4.80 31.92
N THR A 615 -9.05 -5.13 31.45
CA THR A 615 -10.21 -5.43 32.29
C THR A 615 -10.48 -6.93 32.28
N GLU A 616 -10.58 -7.53 33.48
CA GLU A 616 -10.93 -8.95 33.63
C GLU A 616 -12.43 -9.15 33.85
N THR A 617 -13.06 -8.30 34.66
CA THR A 617 -14.51 -8.30 34.91
C THR A 617 -14.99 -6.85 35.07
N GLY A 618 -16.24 -6.58 34.69
CA GLY A 618 -16.84 -5.25 34.80
C GLY A 618 -17.27 -4.67 33.46
N GLU A 619 -17.15 -3.35 33.32
CA GLU A 619 -17.71 -2.60 32.19
C GLU A 619 -16.70 -1.66 31.51
N ILE A 620 -16.94 -1.40 30.23
CA ILE A 620 -16.19 -0.48 29.38
C ILE A 620 -17.18 0.52 28.78
N ILE A 621 -16.91 1.80 28.94
CA ILE A 621 -17.79 2.89 28.49
C ILE A 621 -17.04 3.74 27.46
N VAL A 622 -17.60 3.84 26.26
CA VAL A 622 -17.16 4.77 25.21
C VAL A 622 -18.11 5.97 25.20
N ARG A 623 -17.62 7.14 25.58
CA ARG A 623 -18.43 8.36 25.70
C ARG A 623 -18.02 9.43 24.70
N THR A 624 -19.00 10.15 24.16
CA THR A 624 -18.79 11.31 23.29
C THR A 624 -19.56 12.54 23.79
N GLU A 625 -18.87 13.67 23.97
CA GLU A 625 -19.42 14.94 24.46
C GLU A 625 -18.93 16.13 23.61
N VAL A 626 -19.72 17.21 23.55
CA VAL A 626 -19.30 18.48 22.93
C VAL A 626 -18.57 19.34 23.95
N VAL A 627 -17.36 19.78 23.63
CA VAL A 627 -16.57 20.71 24.47
C VAL A 627 -16.89 22.15 24.10
N SER A 628 -16.86 22.45 22.80
CA SER A 628 -17.19 23.77 22.28
C SER A 628 -17.70 23.66 20.85
N LYS A 629 -18.52 24.63 20.43
CA LYS A 629 -19.11 24.70 19.09
C LYS A 629 -18.97 26.12 18.56
N GLN A 630 -18.40 26.26 17.37
CA GLN A 630 -18.22 27.52 16.66
C GLN A 630 -18.95 27.50 15.32
N THR A 631 -18.98 28.62 14.62
CA THR A 631 -19.60 28.71 13.29
C THR A 631 -18.77 27.90 12.30
N GLY A 632 -19.21 26.68 11.99
CA GLY A 632 -18.55 25.80 11.01
C GLY A 632 -17.57 24.78 11.59
N SER A 633 -17.30 24.77 12.89
CA SER A 633 -16.51 23.71 13.55
C SER A 633 -17.05 23.33 14.94
N VAL A 634 -16.72 22.12 15.39
CA VAL A 634 -17.08 21.57 16.70
C VAL A 634 -15.87 20.84 17.29
N VAL A 635 -15.62 21.04 18.58
CA VAL A 635 -14.62 20.28 19.33
C VAL A 635 -15.34 19.22 20.14
N LEU A 636 -15.04 17.96 19.83
CA LEU A 636 -15.60 16.79 20.52
C LEU A 636 -14.58 16.22 21.51
N ARG A 637 -15.08 15.75 22.65
CA ARG A 637 -14.36 14.97 23.65
C ARG A 637 -14.83 13.53 23.59
N PHE A 638 -13.87 12.63 23.41
CA PHE A 638 -14.09 11.19 23.47
C PHE A 638 -13.44 10.62 24.71
N GLU A 639 -14.13 9.72 25.38
CA GLU A 639 -13.63 9.03 26.57
C GLU A 639 -13.80 7.51 26.40
N VAL A 640 -12.76 6.77 26.74
CA VAL A 640 -12.82 5.31 26.88
C VAL A 640 -12.48 4.99 28.32
N LYS A 641 -13.49 4.60 29.09
CA LYS A 641 -13.38 4.26 30.50
C LYS A 641 -13.47 2.76 30.70
N ASP A 642 -12.57 2.22 31.50
CA ASP A 642 -12.55 0.82 31.92
C ASP A 642 -12.58 0.69 33.45
N THR A 643 -13.01 -0.48 33.94
CA THR A 643 -12.97 -0.85 35.37
C THR A 643 -11.84 -1.81 35.69
N GLY A 644 -10.74 -1.77 34.91
CA GLY A 644 -9.62 -2.70 34.99
C GLY A 644 -8.60 -2.38 36.09
N ILE A 645 -7.38 -2.87 35.90
CA ILE A 645 -6.29 -2.79 36.91
C ILE A 645 -5.85 -1.36 37.27
N GLY A 646 -6.17 -0.36 36.45
CA GLY A 646 -5.70 1.01 36.61
C GLY A 646 -4.18 1.17 36.43
N LEU A 647 -3.69 2.41 36.55
CA LEU A 647 -2.30 2.80 36.28
C LEU A 647 -1.70 3.57 37.46
N THR A 648 -0.41 3.36 37.72
CA THR A 648 0.36 4.16 38.68
C THR A 648 0.81 5.47 38.05
N GLN A 649 1.21 6.46 38.86
CA GLN A 649 1.73 7.73 38.34
C GLN A 649 3.01 7.56 37.51
N GLU A 650 3.84 6.58 37.85
CA GLU A 650 5.02 6.26 37.04
C GLU A 650 4.61 5.73 35.65
N HIS A 651 3.62 4.84 35.57
CA HIS A 651 3.09 4.33 34.30
C HIS A 651 2.47 5.43 33.44
N ILE A 652 1.70 6.35 34.04
CA ILE A 652 1.08 7.48 33.33
C ILE A 652 2.15 8.36 32.65
N SER A 653 3.27 8.62 33.32
CA SER A 653 4.35 9.48 32.79
C SER A 653 5.06 8.92 31.55
N ARG A 654 5.05 7.58 31.38
CA ARG A 654 5.70 6.88 30.25
C ARG A 654 4.74 6.39 29.18
N LEU A 655 3.43 6.38 29.46
CA LEU A 655 2.39 5.71 28.67
C LEU A 655 2.36 6.06 27.17
N PHE A 656 2.65 7.32 26.83
CA PHE A 656 2.65 7.82 25.45
C PHE A 656 4.04 7.85 24.80
N GLN A 657 5.07 7.28 25.45
CA GLN A 657 6.41 7.12 24.86
C GLN A 657 6.45 5.85 24.00
N SER A 658 7.07 5.95 22.82
CA SER A 658 7.24 4.83 21.90
C SER A 658 8.00 3.68 22.56
N PHE A 659 7.51 2.45 22.36
CA PHE A 659 8.10 1.21 22.89
C PHE A 659 8.14 1.09 24.43
N SER A 660 7.40 1.94 25.16
CA SER A 660 7.26 1.73 26.60
C SER A 660 6.29 0.56 26.87
N GLN A 661 6.79 -0.49 27.51
CA GLN A 661 5.98 -1.55 28.11
C GLN A 661 6.15 -1.44 29.62
N GLY A 662 5.04 -1.36 30.37
CA GLY A 662 5.08 -1.36 31.83
C GLY A 662 5.63 -2.68 32.37
N ASP A 663 6.83 -2.62 32.94
CA ASP A 663 7.58 -3.64 33.68
C ASP A 663 8.21 -4.85 32.94
N GLU A 664 9.53 -5.02 33.15
CA GLU A 664 10.37 -6.15 32.73
C GLU A 664 10.03 -7.48 33.43
N THR A 665 9.13 -7.49 34.43
CA THR A 665 8.84 -8.68 35.26
C THR A 665 7.52 -9.40 34.95
N THR A 666 6.70 -8.89 34.01
CA THR A 666 5.36 -9.45 33.69
C THR A 666 5.14 -9.80 32.20
N THR A 667 6.22 -9.90 31.43
CA THR A 667 6.26 -9.99 29.96
C THR A 667 5.79 -11.31 29.30
N ARG A 668 4.94 -12.12 29.94
CA ARG A 668 4.37 -13.32 29.28
C ARG A 668 2.85 -13.45 29.25
N LYS A 669 2.10 -12.58 29.93
CA LYS A 669 0.63 -12.73 29.97
C LYS A 669 -0.15 -11.81 29.02
N TYR A 670 0.42 -10.66 28.62
CA TYR A 670 -0.31 -9.64 27.82
C TYR A 670 0.61 -8.88 26.81
N GLY A 671 1.17 -9.58 25.82
CA GLY A 671 2.04 -8.97 24.79
C GLY A 671 1.34 -7.92 23.91
N GLY A 672 2.04 -6.86 23.52
CA GLY A 672 1.60 -5.83 22.57
C GLY A 672 2.78 -4.96 22.11
N SER A 673 2.69 -4.31 20.94
CA SER A 673 3.82 -3.60 20.30
C SER A 673 4.35 -2.39 21.09
N GLY A 674 3.57 -1.84 22.03
CA GLY A 674 3.91 -0.60 22.75
C GLY A 674 3.85 0.66 21.88
N LEU A 675 3.33 0.56 20.65
CA LEU A 675 3.23 1.67 19.69
C LEU A 675 1.84 2.31 19.64
N GLY A 676 0.77 1.55 19.94
CA GLY A 676 -0.60 2.01 19.74
C GLY A 676 -0.95 3.33 20.43
N LEU A 677 -0.52 3.53 21.68
CA LEU A 677 -0.79 4.78 22.41
C LEU A 677 0.04 5.96 21.91
N ALA A 678 1.29 5.73 21.48
CA ALA A 678 2.12 6.77 20.86
C ALA A 678 1.52 7.23 19.51
N ILE A 679 1.01 6.29 18.72
CA ILE A 679 0.28 6.58 17.48
C ILE A 679 -1.00 7.38 17.77
N CYS A 680 -1.80 6.95 18.76
CA CYS A 680 -3.00 7.68 19.17
C CYS A 680 -2.69 9.13 19.53
N LYS A 681 -1.62 9.36 20.31
CA LYS A 681 -1.19 10.72 20.67
C LYS A 681 -0.86 11.56 19.46
N ARG A 682 -0.08 11.02 18.51
CA ARG A 682 0.24 11.80 17.31
C ARG A 682 -0.98 12.07 16.43
N LEU A 683 -1.82 11.06 16.19
CA LEU A 683 -3.03 11.24 15.38
C LEU A 683 -3.93 12.32 15.99
N VAL A 684 -4.13 12.30 17.31
CA VAL A 684 -4.88 13.33 18.02
C VAL A 684 -4.23 14.72 17.87
N GLU A 685 -2.91 14.84 18.04
CA GLU A 685 -2.18 16.11 17.83
C GLU A 685 -2.34 16.64 16.40
N MET A 686 -2.29 15.75 15.39
CA MET A 686 -2.48 16.11 13.98
C MET A 686 -3.92 16.56 13.72
N MET A 687 -4.90 15.94 14.36
CA MET A 687 -6.33 16.30 14.28
C MET A 687 -6.68 17.55 15.13
N GLY A 688 -5.70 18.37 15.49
CA GLY A 688 -5.88 19.61 16.25
C GLY A 688 -6.25 19.39 17.72
N GLY A 689 -5.97 18.20 18.26
CA GLY A 689 -6.47 17.70 19.52
C GLY A 689 -5.43 17.50 20.61
N THR A 690 -5.89 17.03 21.78
CA THR A 690 -5.03 16.58 22.89
C THR A 690 -5.56 15.28 23.51
N ILE A 691 -4.66 14.40 23.97
CA ILE A 691 -4.98 13.12 24.64
C ILE A 691 -4.29 13.04 26.01
N TRP A 692 -4.99 12.49 27.00
CA TRP A 692 -4.47 12.21 28.34
C TRP A 692 -5.19 11.01 28.98
N VAL A 693 -4.76 10.62 30.18
CA VAL A 693 -5.38 9.54 30.96
C VAL A 693 -5.62 9.96 32.40
N GLU A 694 -6.76 9.56 32.95
CA GLU A 694 -7.11 9.66 34.36
C GLU A 694 -7.26 8.25 34.91
N SER A 695 -6.42 7.84 35.86
CA SER A 695 -6.40 6.46 36.34
C SER A 695 -5.91 6.35 37.78
N GLN A 696 -6.43 5.37 38.50
CA GLN A 696 -5.99 5.00 39.85
C GLN A 696 -5.84 3.47 39.93
N PRO A 697 -4.77 2.93 40.56
CA PRO A 697 -4.59 1.49 40.67
C PRO A 697 -5.79 0.81 41.35
N GLY A 698 -6.35 -0.21 40.70
CA GLY A 698 -7.48 -1.01 41.15
C GLY A 698 -8.87 -0.39 40.93
N LEU A 699 -8.97 0.81 40.35
CA LEU A 699 -10.24 1.49 40.07
C LEU A 699 -10.50 1.70 38.57
N GLY A 700 -9.63 1.18 37.71
CA GLY A 700 -9.70 1.33 36.25
C GLY A 700 -9.04 2.60 35.70
N SER A 701 -9.11 2.78 34.39
CA SER A 701 -8.55 3.94 33.68
C SER A 701 -9.59 4.63 32.81
N THR A 702 -9.42 5.93 32.59
CA THR A 702 -10.23 6.72 31.65
C THR A 702 -9.27 7.43 30.70
N PHE A 703 -9.24 6.97 29.45
CA PHE A 703 -8.49 7.62 28.38
C PHE A 703 -9.36 8.67 27.72
N ILE A 704 -8.86 9.90 27.63
CA ILE A 704 -9.64 11.05 27.17
C ILE A 704 -8.87 11.73 26.05
N PHE A 705 -9.55 12.03 24.96
CA PHE A 705 -8.99 12.89 23.92
C PHE A 705 -10.00 13.88 23.36
N THR A 706 -9.48 14.97 22.80
CA THR A 706 -10.25 16.02 22.13
C THR A 706 -9.81 16.13 20.69
N THR A 707 -10.71 16.50 19.78
CA THR A 707 -10.41 16.71 18.36
C THR A 707 -11.42 17.71 17.77
N GLU A 708 -10.94 18.52 16.82
CA GLU A 708 -11.77 19.49 16.10
C GLU A 708 -12.26 18.90 14.77
N PHE A 709 -13.55 19.07 14.48
CA PHE A 709 -14.19 18.68 13.23
C PHE A 709 -14.92 19.85 12.58
N GLY A 710 -14.98 19.87 11.26
CA GLY A 710 -15.85 20.78 10.52
C GLY A 710 -17.32 20.40 10.63
N LEU A 711 -18.22 21.39 10.50
CA LEU A 711 -19.66 21.19 10.45
C LEU A 711 -20.17 21.42 9.03
N GLN A 712 -20.97 20.48 8.51
CA GLN A 712 -21.64 20.64 7.24
C GLN A 712 -22.75 21.71 7.33
N GLN A 713 -22.79 22.68 6.40
CA GLN A 713 -23.86 23.69 6.34
C GLN A 713 -25.08 23.13 5.60
N GLN A 714 -26.22 23.04 6.31
CA GLN A 714 -27.55 22.48 5.94
C GLN A 714 -27.58 20.94 5.86
N ASP A 715 -28.42 20.22 6.61
CA ASP A 715 -29.88 20.34 6.70
C ASP A 715 -30.44 20.09 8.13
N GLN A 716 -31.56 20.71 8.50
CA GLN A 716 -32.18 20.62 9.85
C GLN A 716 -32.84 19.26 10.17
N SER A 717 -32.44 18.17 9.52
CA SER A 717 -33.09 16.84 9.59
C SER A 717 -32.24 15.76 10.26
N GLY A 718 -31.28 16.15 11.10
CA GLY A 718 -30.35 15.24 11.79
C GLY A 718 -30.83 14.66 13.13
N GLN A 719 -32.01 15.05 13.65
CA GLN A 719 -32.55 14.42 14.86
C GLN A 719 -33.38 13.18 14.48
N LEU A 720 -33.05 12.04 15.10
CA LEU A 720 -33.92 10.84 15.14
C LEU A 720 -35.17 11.20 15.96
N LEU A 721 -36.09 11.96 15.35
CA LEU A 721 -37.39 12.24 15.93
C LEU A 721 -38.35 11.17 15.41
N PRO A 722 -39.01 10.40 16.29
CA PRO A 722 -40.07 9.55 15.83
C PRO A 722 -41.21 10.43 15.26
N PRO A 723 -42.06 9.86 14.37
CA PRO A 723 -43.27 10.51 13.88
C PRO A 723 -44.03 11.20 15.03
N LYS A 724 -44.68 12.34 14.75
CA LYS A 724 -45.39 13.14 15.79
C LYS A 724 -46.40 12.31 16.60
N GLU A 725 -46.90 11.22 16.03
CA GLU A 725 -47.83 10.26 16.62
C GLU A 725 -47.22 9.42 17.76
N LEU A 726 -45.90 9.23 17.79
CA LEU A 726 -45.19 8.41 18.77
C LEU A 726 -44.44 9.26 19.82
N GLN A 727 -44.44 10.58 19.68
CA GLN A 727 -43.84 11.50 20.65
C GLN A 727 -44.67 11.52 21.94
N GLY A 728 -44.00 11.38 23.09
CA GLY A 728 -44.65 11.34 24.40
C GLY A 728 -45.22 9.98 24.82
N MET A 729 -44.95 8.91 24.09
CA MET A 729 -45.31 7.54 24.52
C MET A 729 -44.55 7.14 25.79
N ARG A 730 -45.20 6.34 26.65
CA ARG A 730 -44.56 5.80 27.86
C ARG A 730 -43.81 4.52 27.57
N VAL A 731 -42.53 4.50 27.93
CA VAL A 731 -41.63 3.36 27.78
C VAL A 731 -41.08 2.95 29.14
N LEU A 732 -41.08 1.65 29.43
CA LEU A 732 -40.51 1.08 30.65
C LEU A 732 -39.18 0.38 30.32
N VAL A 733 -38.10 0.74 31.00
CA VAL A 733 -36.79 0.08 30.87
C VAL A 733 -36.52 -0.72 32.13
N VAL A 734 -36.20 -2.00 31.97
CA VAL A 734 -35.92 -2.94 33.06
C VAL A 734 -34.54 -3.55 32.86
N ASP A 735 -33.58 -3.09 33.65
CA ASP A 735 -32.17 -3.49 33.56
C ASP A 735 -31.56 -3.36 34.97
N ASP A 736 -30.82 -4.37 35.44
CA ASP A 736 -30.19 -4.33 36.76
C ASP A 736 -28.90 -3.49 36.76
N ASN A 737 -28.20 -3.40 35.63
CA ASN A 737 -27.04 -2.53 35.44
C ASN A 737 -27.46 -1.04 35.46
N LYS A 738 -26.90 -0.31 36.43
CA LYS A 738 -27.18 1.12 36.64
C LYS A 738 -26.71 2.01 35.47
N THR A 739 -25.57 1.70 34.87
CA THR A 739 -24.96 2.46 33.78
C THR A 739 -25.77 2.25 32.50
N SER A 740 -26.04 0.99 32.13
CA SER A 740 -26.89 0.64 30.97
C SER A 740 -28.29 1.27 31.07
N ARG A 741 -28.94 1.13 32.23
CA ARG A 741 -30.25 1.74 32.50
C ARG A 741 -30.27 3.26 32.31
N LYS A 742 -29.19 3.96 32.71
CA LYS A 742 -29.08 5.41 32.52
C LYS A 742 -28.91 5.76 31.04
N ILE A 743 -28.07 5.03 30.29
CA ILE A 743 -27.83 5.25 28.87
C ILE A 743 -29.12 5.06 28.06
N LEU A 744 -29.83 3.95 28.28
CA LEU A 744 -31.12 3.67 27.63
C LEU A 744 -32.16 4.76 27.95
N HIS A 745 -32.21 5.21 29.21
CA HIS A 745 -33.07 6.32 29.60
C HIS A 745 -32.73 7.61 28.85
N ASP A 746 -31.46 7.95 28.71
CA ASP A 746 -31.03 9.17 28.03
C ASP A 746 -31.30 9.10 26.51
N TYR A 747 -31.10 7.94 25.87
CA TYR A 747 -31.43 7.70 24.46
C TYR A 747 -32.92 7.83 24.18
N LEU A 748 -33.76 7.13 24.93
CA LEU A 748 -35.20 7.15 24.73
C LEU A 748 -35.81 8.54 25.00
N ASN A 749 -35.29 9.28 26.00
CA ASN A 749 -35.69 10.68 26.21
C ASN A 749 -35.27 11.59 25.05
N SER A 750 -34.13 11.31 24.40
CA SER A 750 -33.68 12.06 23.22
C SER A 750 -34.65 11.91 22.03
N PHE A 751 -35.35 10.76 21.95
CA PHE A 751 -36.43 10.49 20.99
C PHE A 751 -37.78 11.10 21.41
N SER A 752 -37.81 11.94 22.45
CA SER A 752 -39.03 12.54 23.01
C SER A 752 -40.03 11.51 23.57
N LEU A 753 -39.56 10.35 24.05
CA LEU A 753 -40.37 9.35 24.75
C LEU A 753 -40.35 9.60 26.27
N ARG A 754 -41.43 9.23 26.97
CA ARG A 754 -41.53 9.33 28.44
C ARG A 754 -41.04 8.03 29.08
N VAL A 755 -39.83 8.05 29.62
CA VAL A 755 -39.16 6.83 30.11
C VAL A 755 -39.34 6.66 31.61
N THR A 756 -39.69 5.46 32.05
CA THR A 756 -39.59 5.02 33.45
C THR A 756 -38.56 3.90 33.52
N ALA A 757 -37.59 3.99 34.42
CA ALA A 757 -36.50 3.01 34.50
C ALA A 757 -36.52 2.28 35.85
N MET A 758 -36.50 0.95 35.82
CA MET A 758 -36.59 0.07 36.97
C MET A 758 -35.37 -0.87 37.02
N ASN A 759 -35.00 -1.30 38.23
CA ASN A 759 -33.83 -2.14 38.48
C ASN A 759 -34.14 -3.63 38.67
N SER A 760 -35.41 -4.03 38.59
CA SER A 760 -35.84 -5.43 38.76
C SER A 760 -37.16 -5.70 38.05
N GLY A 761 -37.34 -6.94 37.58
CA GLY A 761 -38.60 -7.40 36.98
C GLY A 761 -39.80 -7.29 37.92
N LYS A 762 -39.62 -7.50 39.22
CA LYS A 762 -40.70 -7.36 40.22
C LYS A 762 -41.18 -5.92 40.37
N ALA A 763 -40.27 -4.95 40.34
CA ALA A 763 -40.63 -3.53 40.36
C ALA A 763 -41.34 -3.14 39.05
N ALA A 764 -40.88 -3.66 37.91
CA ALA A 764 -41.50 -3.43 36.61
C ALA A 764 -42.95 -3.92 36.56
N ILE A 765 -43.23 -5.13 37.06
CA ILE A 765 -44.61 -5.67 37.10
C ILE A 765 -45.51 -4.79 38.00
N ARG A 766 -45.04 -4.39 39.18
CA ARG A 766 -45.83 -3.52 40.08
C ARG A 766 -46.13 -2.15 39.46
N GLU A 767 -45.19 -1.60 38.69
CA GLU A 767 -45.41 -0.33 37.97
C GLU A 767 -46.46 -0.49 36.86
N LEU A 768 -46.39 -1.60 36.12
CA LEU A 768 -47.39 -1.94 35.11
C LEU A 768 -48.78 -2.15 35.73
N GLU A 769 -48.87 -2.76 36.92
CA GLU A 769 -50.12 -2.92 37.69
C GLU A 769 -50.71 -1.59 38.17
N GLN A 770 -49.88 -0.57 38.39
CA GLN A 770 -50.29 0.76 38.86
C GLN A 770 -50.55 1.76 37.73
N ALA A 771 -50.30 1.37 36.47
CA ALA A 771 -50.47 2.24 35.31
C ALA A 771 -51.95 2.55 35.03
N SER A 772 -52.25 3.82 34.73
CA SER A 772 -53.62 4.26 34.39
C SER A 772 -54.10 3.69 33.06
N GLU A 773 -55.37 3.30 32.99
CA GLU A 773 -56.04 2.88 31.74
C GLU A 773 -56.00 3.97 30.64
N THR A 774 -55.90 5.24 31.03
CA THR A 774 -55.90 6.38 30.09
C THR A 774 -54.51 6.75 29.55
N ASP A 775 -53.43 6.20 30.12
CA ASP A 775 -52.04 6.50 29.72
C ASP A 775 -51.12 5.28 29.95
N PRO A 776 -51.35 4.17 29.21
CA PRO A 776 -50.64 2.91 29.40
C PRO A 776 -49.19 2.98 28.88
N TYR A 777 -48.37 2.05 29.35
CA TYR A 777 -47.06 1.80 28.73
C TYR A 777 -47.27 1.18 27.35
N ALA A 778 -46.58 1.72 26.34
CA ALA A 778 -46.64 1.22 24.98
C ALA A 778 -45.53 0.22 24.66
N LEU A 779 -44.38 0.37 25.33
CA LEU A 779 -43.18 -0.43 25.10
C LEU A 779 -42.48 -0.75 26.43
N VAL A 780 -41.96 -1.97 26.56
CA VAL A 780 -41.10 -2.42 27.65
C VAL A 780 -39.80 -2.98 27.07
N LEU A 781 -38.65 -2.46 27.53
CA LEU A 781 -37.33 -3.05 27.26
C LEU A 781 -36.90 -3.86 28.48
N VAL A 782 -36.53 -5.12 28.27
CA VAL A 782 -36.13 -6.05 29.34
C VAL A 782 -34.74 -6.61 29.04
N ASP A 783 -33.81 -6.51 29.99
CA ASP A 783 -32.49 -7.12 29.88
C ASP A 783 -32.51 -8.64 30.09
N TRP A 784 -31.67 -9.37 29.35
CA TRP A 784 -31.60 -10.85 29.31
C TRP A 784 -30.79 -11.50 30.44
N LYS A 785 -30.44 -10.78 31.52
CA LYS A 785 -29.67 -11.39 32.63
C LYS A 785 -29.82 -10.63 33.95
N MET A 786 -30.99 -10.71 34.56
CA MET A 786 -31.33 -10.10 35.85
C MET A 786 -31.21 -11.10 37.02
N GLN A 787 -30.59 -10.68 38.12
CA GLN A 787 -30.33 -11.59 39.25
C GLN A 787 -31.55 -12.02 40.10
N GLU A 788 -32.66 -11.26 40.08
CA GLU A 788 -33.76 -11.43 41.05
C GLU A 788 -35.00 -12.22 40.56
N MET A 789 -35.19 -12.35 39.24
CA MET A 789 -36.36 -12.97 38.62
C MET A 789 -36.04 -13.35 37.17
N ASP A 790 -36.49 -14.53 36.75
CA ASP A 790 -36.33 -15.06 35.39
C ASP A 790 -36.99 -14.10 34.37
N GLU A 791 -36.23 -13.69 33.37
CA GLU A 791 -36.55 -12.67 32.37
C GLU A 791 -37.71 -13.14 31.49
N ILE A 792 -37.72 -14.43 31.16
CA ILE A 792 -38.81 -15.09 30.45
C ILE A 792 -40.08 -15.12 31.30
N GLU A 793 -39.95 -15.24 32.62
CA GLU A 793 -41.09 -15.18 33.54
C GLU A 793 -41.71 -13.77 33.56
N VAL A 794 -40.90 -12.71 33.52
CA VAL A 794 -41.39 -11.33 33.41
C VAL A 794 -42.15 -11.13 32.09
N ILE A 795 -41.58 -11.56 30.97
CA ILE A 795 -42.19 -11.44 29.64
C ILE A 795 -43.49 -12.24 29.57
N ASN A 796 -43.49 -13.50 30.04
CA ASN A 796 -44.69 -14.33 30.09
C ASN A 796 -45.78 -13.72 30.97
N ARG A 797 -45.43 -13.07 32.09
CA ARG A 797 -46.40 -12.38 32.94
C ARG A 797 -46.98 -11.14 32.27
N ILE A 798 -46.20 -10.41 31.49
CA ILE A 798 -46.70 -9.25 30.73
C ILE A 798 -47.64 -9.71 29.60
N LYS A 799 -47.28 -10.79 28.89
CA LYS A 799 -48.01 -11.28 27.70
C LYS A 799 -49.26 -12.09 28.02
N ASN A 800 -49.26 -12.90 29.08
CA ASN A 800 -50.34 -13.85 29.37
C ASN A 800 -51.41 -13.33 30.35
N HIS A 801 -51.31 -12.11 30.86
CA HIS A 801 -52.23 -11.61 31.89
C HIS A 801 -53.31 -10.66 31.37
N SER A 802 -54.54 -10.88 31.85
CA SER A 802 -55.78 -10.19 31.43
C SER A 802 -56.09 -8.87 32.16
N TRP A 803 -55.22 -8.40 33.05
CA TRP A 803 -55.43 -7.20 33.88
C TRP A 803 -54.82 -5.93 33.30
N LEU A 804 -54.01 -6.04 32.22
CA LEU A 804 -53.51 -4.89 31.49
C LEU A 804 -54.57 -4.41 30.48
N PRO A 805 -54.98 -3.13 30.52
CA PRO A 805 -55.92 -2.57 29.55
C PRO A 805 -55.34 -2.53 28.12
N HIS A 806 -54.01 -2.42 28.02
CA HIS A 806 -53.24 -2.58 26.79
C HIS A 806 -51.97 -3.38 27.09
N ILE A 807 -51.74 -4.45 26.34
CA ILE A 807 -50.50 -5.23 26.43
C ILE A 807 -49.40 -4.45 25.71
N PRO A 808 -48.35 -3.99 26.41
CA PRO A 808 -47.26 -3.27 25.77
C PRO A 808 -46.48 -4.20 24.85
N LYS A 809 -45.81 -3.61 23.87
CA LYS A 809 -44.79 -4.29 23.10
C LYS A 809 -43.56 -4.55 23.97
N VAL A 810 -42.90 -5.69 23.79
CA VAL A 810 -41.75 -6.10 24.60
C VAL A 810 -40.55 -6.34 23.69
N ILE A 811 -39.48 -5.57 23.91
CA ILE A 811 -38.18 -5.76 23.29
C ILE A 811 -37.23 -6.36 24.30
N LEU A 812 -36.63 -7.49 23.95
CA LEU A 812 -35.62 -8.14 24.78
C LEU A 812 -34.22 -7.63 24.40
N VAL A 813 -33.43 -7.21 25.39
CA VAL A 813 -32.05 -6.75 25.22
C VAL A 813 -31.10 -7.87 25.67
N THR A 814 -30.26 -8.40 24.77
CA THR A 814 -29.41 -9.57 25.05
C THR A 814 -27.98 -9.43 24.52
N ALA A 815 -27.02 -10.12 25.14
CA ALA A 815 -25.67 -10.30 24.59
C ALA A 815 -25.63 -11.39 23.50
N TYR A 816 -24.61 -11.37 22.64
CA TYR A 816 -24.44 -12.29 21.51
C TYR A 816 -24.31 -13.77 21.93
N ASP A 817 -24.76 -14.67 21.04
CA ASP A 817 -24.44 -16.10 20.95
C ASP A 817 -25.19 -17.14 21.80
N GLN A 818 -26.51 -17.28 21.67
CA GLN A 818 -27.15 -18.60 21.83
C GLN A 818 -28.44 -18.73 21.01
N GLU A 819 -28.47 -19.68 20.06
CA GLU A 819 -29.71 -20.14 19.40
C GLU A 819 -30.78 -20.58 20.43
N ASP A 820 -30.35 -21.05 21.60
CA ASP A 820 -31.20 -21.43 22.73
C ASP A 820 -32.03 -20.25 23.29
N ILE A 821 -31.48 -19.02 23.29
CA ILE A 821 -32.15 -17.80 23.79
C ILE A 821 -33.27 -17.41 22.83
N ARG A 822 -32.99 -17.42 21.53
CA ARG A 822 -33.96 -17.08 20.49
C ARG A 822 -35.14 -18.06 20.49
N TYR A 823 -34.85 -19.35 20.64
CA TYR A 823 -35.86 -20.40 20.80
C TYR A 823 -36.74 -20.22 22.04
N GLN A 824 -36.17 -19.83 23.18
CA GLN A 824 -36.94 -19.58 24.41
C GLN A 824 -37.77 -18.29 24.36
N ALA A 825 -37.23 -17.25 23.71
CA ALA A 825 -37.91 -15.97 23.54
C ALA A 825 -39.05 -16.02 22.50
N GLU A 826 -38.90 -16.80 21.42
CA GLU A 826 -39.99 -17.11 20.49
C GLU A 826 -41.15 -17.82 21.18
N LYS A 827 -40.85 -18.78 22.08
CA LYS A 827 -41.87 -19.42 22.93
C LYS A 827 -42.57 -18.44 23.89
N ALA A 828 -41.91 -17.36 24.29
CA ALA A 828 -42.43 -16.34 25.21
C ALA A 828 -43.14 -15.17 24.50
N GLN A 829 -43.30 -15.20 23.17
CA GLN A 829 -43.98 -14.16 22.36
C GLN A 829 -43.37 -12.76 22.49
N VAL A 830 -42.04 -12.64 22.52
CA VAL A 830 -41.32 -11.35 22.44
C VAL A 830 -41.61 -10.67 21.10
N ASP A 831 -41.79 -9.34 21.07
CA ASP A 831 -42.10 -8.62 19.82
C ASP A 831 -40.86 -8.19 19.03
N GLY A 832 -39.70 -8.04 19.68
CA GLY A 832 -38.43 -7.67 19.03
C GLY A 832 -37.20 -7.94 19.90
N PHE A 833 -36.02 -7.93 19.28
CA PHE A 833 -34.75 -8.21 19.94
C PHE A 833 -33.76 -7.07 19.72
N LEU A 834 -32.94 -6.80 20.73
CA LEU A 834 -31.87 -5.82 20.67
C LEU A 834 -30.59 -6.43 21.21
N ILE A 835 -29.53 -6.38 20.42
CA ILE A 835 -28.25 -6.99 20.77
C ILE A 835 -27.37 -5.94 21.48
N LYS A 836 -26.73 -6.31 22.59
CA LYS A 836 -25.72 -5.49 23.26
C LYS A 836 -24.40 -5.52 22.47
N PRO A 837 -23.70 -4.39 22.32
CA PRO A 837 -23.96 -3.10 22.96
C PRO A 837 -24.99 -2.24 22.19
N VAL A 838 -25.88 -1.58 22.93
CA VAL A 838 -26.99 -0.81 22.33
C VAL A 838 -26.52 0.57 21.87
N THR A 839 -26.74 0.90 20.60
CA THR A 839 -26.56 2.26 20.04
C THR A 839 -27.91 2.98 19.89
N PRO A 840 -27.92 4.32 19.82
CA PRO A 840 -29.15 5.09 19.55
C PRO A 840 -29.88 4.66 18.27
N SER A 841 -29.15 4.39 17.19
CA SER A 841 -29.71 3.96 15.89
C SER A 841 -30.44 2.62 16.01
N LEU A 842 -29.76 1.58 16.47
CA LEU A 842 -30.31 0.23 16.65
C LEU A 842 -31.53 0.24 17.57
N LEU A 843 -31.48 1.02 18.65
CA LEU A 843 -32.60 1.17 19.57
C LEU A 843 -33.79 1.87 18.88
N PHE A 844 -33.55 2.93 18.11
CA PHE A 844 -34.60 3.64 17.40
C PHE A 844 -35.27 2.74 16.35
N ASP A 845 -34.48 2.02 15.56
CA ASP A 845 -34.95 1.16 14.48
C ASP A 845 -35.79 -0.01 15.05
N ALA A 846 -35.31 -0.68 16.10
CA ALA A 846 -36.05 -1.73 16.78
C ALA A 846 -37.40 -1.25 17.34
N ILE A 847 -37.47 0.00 17.83
CA ILE A 847 -38.72 0.59 18.32
C ILE A 847 -39.68 0.86 17.17
N MET A 848 -39.19 1.38 16.04
CA MET A 848 -40.04 1.68 14.88
C MET A 848 -40.59 0.40 14.24
N GLU A 849 -39.77 -0.64 14.11
CA GLU A 849 -40.15 -1.95 13.58
C GLU A 849 -41.28 -2.57 14.43
N VAL A 850 -41.09 -2.62 15.74
CA VAL A 850 -42.05 -3.22 16.69
C VAL A 850 -43.37 -2.44 16.77
N LEU A 851 -43.35 -1.14 16.49
CA LEU A 851 -44.52 -0.27 16.47
C LEU A 851 -45.23 -0.21 15.10
N GLY A 852 -44.72 -0.92 14.08
CA GLY A 852 -45.42 -1.17 12.83
C GLY A 852 -45.54 0.03 11.88
N GLN A 853 -44.61 0.98 11.94
CA GLN A 853 -44.50 2.03 10.92
C GLN A 853 -43.48 1.60 9.86
N ASP A 854 -43.90 1.57 8.59
CA ASP A 854 -43.01 1.50 7.43
C ASP A 854 -42.11 2.74 7.44
N VAL A 855 -40.97 2.65 8.13
CA VAL A 855 -39.91 3.65 8.01
C VAL A 855 -39.31 3.45 6.62
N SER A 856 -39.85 4.19 5.65
CA SER A 856 -39.25 4.35 4.34
C SER A 856 -37.96 5.18 4.46
N ARG A 857 -36.93 4.59 5.06
CA ARG A 857 -35.52 4.86 4.82
C ARG A 857 -34.88 3.50 4.63
N ALA A 858 -34.39 3.26 3.42
CA ALA A 858 -33.68 2.06 3.05
C ALA A 858 -32.54 1.79 4.03
N ILE A 859 -32.64 0.69 4.80
CA ILE A 859 -31.59 -0.24 5.22
C ILE A 859 -32.27 -1.56 5.64
N PRO A 860 -31.61 -2.72 5.43
CA PRO A 860 -32.25 -4.03 5.23
C PRO A 860 -32.44 -4.86 6.52
N ASP A 861 -33.44 -5.73 6.50
CA ASP A 861 -33.79 -6.68 7.57
C ASP A 861 -32.63 -7.59 8.02
N SER A 862 -32.56 -7.81 9.33
CA SER A 862 -31.54 -8.56 10.06
C SER A 862 -31.87 -10.05 10.25
N GLU A 863 -31.02 -10.92 9.68
CA GLU A 863 -30.68 -12.24 10.22
C GLU A 863 -29.15 -12.31 10.50
N PRO A 864 -28.69 -12.98 11.57
CA PRO A 864 -27.27 -13.07 11.91
C PRO A 864 -26.60 -14.15 11.07
N GLY A 865 -25.92 -13.74 10.00
CA GLY A 865 -25.08 -14.61 9.17
C GLY A 865 -25.13 -14.18 7.70
N LEU A 866 -24.07 -13.50 7.25
CA LEU A 866 -23.90 -12.91 5.91
C LEU A 866 -24.87 -11.76 5.60
N ASP A 867 -24.26 -10.60 5.32
CA ASP A 867 -24.88 -9.28 5.20
C ASP A 867 -26.03 -9.28 4.18
N MET A 868 -27.22 -8.78 4.54
CA MET A 868 -28.36 -8.64 3.62
C MET A 868 -28.02 -7.69 2.45
N ALA A 869 -27.07 -6.78 2.63
CA ALA A 869 -26.47 -6.00 1.55
C ALA A 869 -25.67 -6.87 0.57
N GLU A 870 -24.98 -7.91 1.06
CA GLU A 870 -24.28 -8.90 0.24
C GLU A 870 -25.27 -9.79 -0.52
N ARG A 871 -26.37 -10.23 0.11
CA ARG A 871 -27.44 -10.97 -0.58
C ARG A 871 -28.13 -10.15 -1.67
N ILE A 872 -28.50 -8.89 -1.38
CA ILE A 872 -29.12 -7.98 -2.35
C ILE A 872 -28.14 -7.61 -3.47
N ALA A 873 -26.85 -7.42 -3.15
CA ALA A 873 -25.81 -7.20 -4.15
C ALA A 873 -25.60 -8.45 -5.02
N ARG A 874 -25.50 -9.65 -4.43
CA ARG A 874 -25.39 -10.94 -5.13
C ARG A 874 -26.59 -11.19 -6.05
N GLU A 875 -27.81 -10.92 -5.59
CA GLU A 875 -29.04 -11.05 -6.40
C GLU A 875 -29.07 -10.08 -7.59
N LYS A 876 -28.54 -8.85 -7.44
CA LYS A 876 -28.43 -7.87 -8.53
C LYS A 876 -27.29 -8.13 -9.50
N LEU A 877 -26.25 -8.84 -9.05
CA LEU A 877 -25.02 -9.13 -9.80
C LEU A 877 -25.05 -10.49 -10.50
N GLN A 878 -26.09 -11.30 -10.25
CA GLN A 878 -26.20 -12.67 -10.74
C GLN A 878 -26.10 -12.75 -12.27
N GLY A 879 -25.14 -13.55 -12.76
CA GLY A 879 -24.90 -13.76 -14.19
C GLY A 879 -24.05 -12.69 -14.90
N ALA A 880 -23.58 -11.64 -14.21
CA ALA A 880 -22.67 -10.66 -14.79
C ALA A 880 -21.28 -11.26 -15.07
N HIS A 881 -20.64 -10.82 -16.16
CA HIS A 881 -19.34 -11.29 -16.60
C HIS A 881 -18.24 -10.28 -16.28
N ILE A 882 -17.34 -10.65 -15.37
CA ILE A 882 -16.26 -9.79 -14.88
C ILE A 882 -14.92 -10.24 -15.45
N LEU A 883 -14.13 -9.30 -15.97
CA LEU A 883 -12.72 -9.53 -16.27
C LEU A 883 -11.87 -9.18 -15.05
N LEU A 884 -11.20 -10.17 -14.48
CA LEU A 884 -10.24 -10.01 -13.39
C LEU A 884 -8.82 -9.93 -13.96
N VAL A 885 -8.15 -8.80 -13.73
CA VAL A 885 -6.76 -8.57 -14.15
C VAL A 885 -5.87 -8.47 -12.93
N GLU A 886 -5.09 -9.52 -12.68
CA GLU A 886 -4.25 -9.70 -11.49
C GLU A 886 -3.05 -10.57 -11.89
N ASP A 887 -1.84 -10.26 -11.42
CA ASP A 887 -0.62 -11.00 -11.78
C ASP A 887 -0.29 -12.14 -10.82
N ASN A 888 -0.88 -12.13 -9.62
CA ASN A 888 -0.67 -13.14 -8.60
C ASN A 888 -1.74 -14.24 -8.64
N ALA A 889 -1.34 -15.47 -8.99
CA ALA A 889 -2.22 -16.63 -9.09
C ALA A 889 -3.04 -16.95 -7.82
N ILE A 890 -2.50 -16.66 -6.62
CA ILE A 890 -3.23 -16.88 -5.36
C ILE A 890 -4.33 -15.83 -5.20
N ASN A 891 -4.03 -14.56 -5.51
CA ASN A 891 -5.04 -13.50 -5.48
C ASN A 891 -6.11 -13.72 -6.56
N GLN A 892 -5.72 -14.17 -7.76
CA GLN A 892 -6.65 -14.58 -8.82
C GLN A 892 -7.61 -15.65 -8.31
N GLN A 893 -7.07 -16.70 -7.66
CA GLN A 893 -7.89 -17.78 -7.11
C GLN A 893 -8.88 -17.27 -6.06
N ILE A 894 -8.42 -16.46 -5.10
CA ILE A 894 -9.27 -15.91 -4.04
C ILE A 894 -10.42 -15.07 -4.61
N VAL A 895 -10.09 -14.13 -5.51
CA VAL A 895 -11.10 -13.22 -6.09
C VAL A 895 -12.06 -13.97 -7.00
N ARG A 896 -11.56 -14.94 -7.79
CA ARG A 896 -12.39 -15.79 -8.63
C ARG A 896 -13.39 -16.58 -7.79
N GLU A 897 -12.93 -17.32 -6.77
CA GLU A 897 -13.81 -18.14 -5.92
C GLU A 897 -14.87 -17.27 -5.23
N LEU A 898 -14.49 -16.11 -4.69
CA LEU A 898 -15.45 -15.18 -4.08
C LEU A 898 -16.52 -14.70 -5.07
N LEU A 899 -16.13 -14.33 -6.31
CA LEU A 899 -17.07 -13.85 -7.34
C LEU A 899 -17.93 -14.98 -7.92
N GLU A 900 -17.37 -16.18 -8.11
CA GLU A 900 -18.09 -17.35 -8.62
C GLU A 900 -19.11 -17.87 -7.60
N ASP A 901 -18.79 -17.87 -6.30
CA ASP A 901 -19.72 -18.20 -5.21
C ASP A 901 -20.89 -17.21 -5.13
N ALA A 902 -20.72 -16.00 -5.65
CA ALA A 902 -21.74 -14.98 -5.79
C ALA A 902 -22.58 -15.12 -7.08
N GLY A 903 -22.28 -16.11 -7.93
CA GLY A 903 -22.99 -16.38 -9.18
C GLY A 903 -22.58 -15.48 -10.35
N LEU A 904 -21.40 -14.84 -10.29
CA LEU A 904 -20.79 -14.12 -11.42
C LEU A 904 -19.93 -15.06 -12.28
N ARG A 905 -19.76 -14.72 -13.55
CA ARG A 905 -18.75 -15.37 -14.41
C ARG A 905 -17.47 -14.55 -14.36
N VAL A 906 -16.33 -15.21 -14.23
CA VAL A 906 -15.03 -14.54 -14.14
C VAL A 906 -14.12 -15.02 -15.26
N SER A 907 -13.54 -14.08 -16.01
CA SER A 907 -12.40 -14.35 -16.91
C SER A 907 -11.14 -13.73 -16.32
N ILE A 908 -10.01 -14.41 -16.46
CA ILE A 908 -8.73 -13.95 -15.90
C ILE A 908 -7.85 -13.41 -17.01
N ALA A 909 -7.16 -12.30 -16.75
CA ALA A 909 -6.01 -11.82 -17.49
C ALA A 909 -4.85 -11.62 -16.51
N ASN A 910 -3.64 -12.04 -16.89
CA ASN A 910 -2.49 -12.08 -15.99
C ASN A 910 -1.72 -10.75 -15.94
N ASN A 911 -2.01 -9.83 -16.86
CA ASN A 911 -1.41 -8.50 -16.87
C ASN A 911 -2.24 -7.51 -17.71
N GLY A 912 -1.87 -6.23 -17.66
CA GLY A 912 -2.58 -5.17 -18.38
C GLY A 912 -2.55 -5.31 -19.91
N ARG A 913 -1.53 -5.97 -20.48
CA ARG A 913 -1.40 -6.21 -21.93
C ARG A 913 -2.43 -7.24 -22.39
N GLU A 914 -2.52 -8.36 -21.70
CA GLU A 914 -3.50 -9.41 -21.96
C GLU A 914 -4.93 -8.88 -21.84
N ALA A 915 -5.20 -8.05 -20.84
CA ALA A 915 -6.50 -7.39 -20.69
C ALA A 915 -6.85 -6.51 -21.90
N VAL A 916 -5.90 -5.70 -22.40
CA VAL A 916 -6.11 -4.89 -23.61
C VAL A 916 -6.37 -5.78 -24.83
N ASP A 917 -5.58 -6.83 -25.03
CA ASP A 917 -5.71 -7.76 -26.16
C ASP A 917 -7.08 -8.47 -26.17
N VAL A 918 -7.53 -8.95 -25.01
CA VAL A 918 -8.82 -9.64 -24.85
C VAL A 918 -9.99 -8.71 -25.19
N ILE A 919 -9.92 -7.44 -24.78
CA ILE A 919 -10.95 -6.42 -25.07
C ILE A 919 -10.92 -6.03 -26.56
N GLN A 920 -9.73 -5.87 -27.15
CA GLN A 920 -9.60 -5.45 -28.55
C GLN A 920 -10.03 -6.52 -29.56
N ARG A 921 -9.84 -7.81 -29.23
CA ARG A 921 -10.20 -8.93 -30.11
C ARG A 921 -11.71 -9.22 -30.19
N LYS A 922 -12.56 -8.46 -29.49
CA LYS A 922 -14.04 -8.56 -29.51
C LYS A 922 -14.61 -9.94 -29.18
N ARG A 923 -13.87 -10.78 -28.45
CA ARG A 923 -14.28 -12.16 -28.18
C ARG A 923 -15.37 -12.27 -27.10
N PHE A 924 -15.43 -11.34 -26.14
CA PHE A 924 -16.40 -11.37 -25.04
C PHE A 924 -16.89 -9.96 -24.69
N ALA A 925 -18.16 -9.85 -24.27
CA ALA A 925 -18.73 -8.63 -23.69
C ALA A 925 -18.62 -8.73 -22.16
N PHE A 926 -17.80 -7.87 -21.55
CA PHE A 926 -17.65 -7.81 -20.10
C PHE A 926 -18.55 -6.72 -19.52
N ASP A 927 -19.17 -7.02 -18.37
CA ASP A 927 -19.99 -6.08 -17.61
C ASP A 927 -19.13 -5.17 -16.72
N ALA A 928 -18.00 -5.64 -16.20
CA ALA A 928 -17.01 -4.82 -15.50
C ALA A 928 -15.60 -5.42 -15.55
N ILE A 929 -14.60 -4.60 -15.24
CA ILE A 929 -13.21 -5.02 -15.13
C ILE A 929 -12.69 -4.70 -13.73
N LEU A 930 -12.17 -5.71 -13.03
CA LEU A 930 -11.36 -5.55 -11.83
C LEU A 930 -9.89 -5.53 -12.24
N MET A 931 -9.19 -4.42 -12.03
CA MET A 931 -7.86 -4.17 -12.58
C MET A 931 -6.86 -3.89 -11.47
N ASP A 932 -5.90 -4.77 -11.24
CA ASP A 932 -4.78 -4.46 -10.37
C ASP A 932 -3.97 -3.29 -10.93
N ILE A 933 -3.52 -2.40 -10.05
CA ILE A 933 -2.74 -1.23 -10.47
C ILE A 933 -1.28 -1.63 -10.74
N GLN A 934 -0.72 -2.48 -9.88
CA GLN A 934 0.70 -2.80 -9.89
C GLN A 934 0.92 -4.18 -10.50
N MET A 935 1.07 -4.23 -11.84
CA MET A 935 1.30 -5.46 -12.58
C MET A 935 2.50 -5.35 -13.52
N PRO A 936 3.21 -6.45 -13.81
CA PRO A 936 4.30 -6.51 -14.78
C PRO A 936 3.80 -6.28 -16.22
N GLU A 937 4.74 -5.93 -17.12
CA GLU A 937 4.56 -5.62 -18.54
C GLU A 937 3.74 -4.37 -18.89
N MET A 938 2.57 -4.21 -18.28
CA MET A 938 1.70 -3.03 -18.42
C MET A 938 0.92 -2.81 -17.13
N ASP A 939 1.14 -1.65 -16.50
CA ASP A 939 0.44 -1.28 -15.28
C ASP A 939 -1.05 -0.97 -15.53
N GLY A 940 -1.85 -1.01 -14.46
CA GLY A 940 -3.30 -0.80 -14.56
C GLY A 940 -3.68 0.59 -15.08
N TYR A 941 -2.86 1.63 -14.85
CA TYR A 941 -3.12 2.99 -15.34
C TYR A 941 -2.90 3.11 -16.85
N GLU A 942 -1.86 2.46 -17.37
CA GLU A 942 -1.55 2.40 -18.79
C GLU A 942 -2.56 1.52 -19.52
N ALA A 943 -2.90 0.36 -18.97
CA ALA A 943 -3.93 -0.54 -19.49
C ALA A 943 -5.27 0.19 -19.60
N THR A 944 -5.68 0.90 -18.55
CA THR A 944 -6.94 1.66 -18.57
C THR A 944 -6.92 2.77 -19.61
N ARG A 945 -5.83 3.54 -19.72
CA ARG A 945 -5.70 4.59 -20.76
C ARG A 945 -5.80 4.02 -22.17
N ARG A 946 -5.19 2.85 -22.42
CA ARG A 946 -5.27 2.16 -23.72
C ARG A 946 -6.69 1.66 -24.00
N ILE A 947 -7.36 1.07 -23.01
CA ILE A 947 -8.75 0.61 -23.13
C ILE A 947 -9.71 1.79 -23.37
N ARG A 948 -9.48 2.94 -22.71
CA ARG A 948 -10.35 4.13 -22.84
C ARG A 948 -10.14 4.92 -24.13
N ASN A 949 -8.92 4.93 -24.69
CA ASN A 949 -8.58 5.63 -25.94
C ASN A 949 -8.96 4.87 -27.22
N ASP A 950 -9.44 3.63 -27.12
CA ASP A 950 -9.92 2.86 -28.28
C ASP A 950 -11.35 3.32 -28.66
N GLU A 951 -11.44 4.27 -29.60
CA GLU A 951 -12.67 5.02 -29.97
C GLU A 951 -13.84 4.13 -30.45
N GLY A 952 -13.61 2.85 -30.74
CA GLY A 952 -14.63 1.91 -31.23
C GLY A 952 -15.48 1.22 -30.16
N HIS A 953 -14.99 1.08 -28.91
CA HIS A 953 -15.67 0.32 -27.85
C HIS A 953 -16.33 1.21 -26.79
N THR A 954 -15.66 2.26 -26.34
CA THR A 954 -16.16 3.16 -25.27
C THR A 954 -17.36 4.01 -25.67
N ARG A 955 -17.62 4.22 -26.98
CA ARG A 955 -18.80 4.94 -27.47
C ARG A 955 -20.09 4.13 -27.49
N ASN A 956 -20.01 2.79 -27.57
CA ASN A 956 -21.19 1.93 -27.71
C ASN A 956 -21.52 1.10 -26.46
N HIS A 957 -20.55 0.80 -25.58
CA HIS A 957 -20.80 0.13 -24.29
C HIS A 957 -19.81 0.60 -23.20
N PRO A 958 -20.20 1.54 -22.32
CA PRO A 958 -19.32 2.03 -21.25
C PRO A 958 -19.32 1.05 -20.07
N PHE A 959 -18.43 0.03 -20.09
CA PHE A 959 -18.24 -0.83 -18.92
C PHE A 959 -17.32 -0.17 -17.86
N PRO A 960 -17.63 -0.29 -16.56
CA PRO A 960 -16.81 0.22 -15.47
C PRO A 960 -15.48 -0.55 -15.33
N ILE A 961 -14.40 0.20 -15.08
CA ILE A 961 -13.08 -0.34 -14.72
C ILE A 961 -12.81 0.05 -13.26
N ILE A 962 -12.68 -0.93 -12.38
CA ILE A 962 -12.50 -0.76 -10.94
C ILE A 962 -11.06 -1.16 -10.61
N ALA A 963 -10.31 -0.24 -10.02
CA ALA A 963 -8.92 -0.48 -9.64
C ALA A 963 -8.83 -1.39 -8.41
N MET A 964 -7.81 -2.24 -8.32
CA MET A 964 -7.44 -2.92 -7.08
C MET A 964 -6.10 -2.33 -6.62
N SER A 965 -6.06 -1.66 -5.47
CA SER A 965 -4.85 -0.97 -4.97
C SER A 965 -4.39 -1.47 -3.60
N ALA A 966 -3.08 -1.49 -3.38
CA ALA A 966 -2.46 -1.73 -2.07
C ALA A 966 -2.46 -0.51 -1.13
N HIS A 967 -2.79 0.70 -1.60
CA HIS A 967 -2.84 1.91 -0.77
C HIS A 967 -4.19 2.63 -0.89
N ALA A 968 -4.80 2.93 0.26
CA ALA A 968 -6.04 3.70 0.35
C ALA A 968 -5.77 5.20 0.53
N ILE A 969 -4.88 5.80 -0.27
CA ILE A 969 -4.55 7.24 -0.20
C ILE A 969 -5.22 7.97 -1.38
N ASN A 970 -5.82 9.14 -1.11
CA ASN A 970 -6.52 9.98 -2.11
C ASN A 970 -5.69 10.33 -3.37
N ASP A 971 -4.36 10.38 -3.29
CA ASP A 971 -3.47 10.59 -4.44
C ASP A 971 -3.55 9.46 -5.49
N GLU A 972 -3.76 8.21 -5.07
CA GLU A 972 -3.95 7.10 -6.01
C GLU A 972 -5.37 7.11 -6.58
N ARG A 973 -6.38 7.51 -5.80
CA ARG A 973 -7.75 7.69 -6.29
C ARG A 973 -7.82 8.73 -7.40
N GLU A 974 -7.20 9.90 -7.22
CA GLU A 974 -7.15 10.91 -8.28
C GLU A 974 -6.41 10.40 -9.52
N LYS A 975 -5.34 9.62 -9.36
CA LYS A 975 -4.61 9.02 -10.49
C LYS A 975 -5.46 7.98 -11.23
N CYS A 976 -6.20 7.13 -10.51
CA CYS A 976 -7.13 6.15 -11.08
C CYS A 976 -8.22 6.84 -11.90
N LEU A 977 -8.85 7.88 -11.34
CA LEU A 977 -9.89 8.66 -12.01
C LEU A 977 -9.33 9.39 -13.25
N ARG A 978 -8.14 10.01 -13.16
CA ARG A 978 -7.48 10.66 -14.30
C ARG A 978 -7.08 9.67 -15.39
N ALA A 979 -6.77 8.42 -15.04
CA ALA A 979 -6.49 7.36 -16.01
C ALA A 979 -7.76 6.83 -16.71
N GLY A 980 -8.94 7.13 -16.17
CA GLY A 980 -10.24 6.73 -16.73
C GLY A 980 -10.90 5.52 -16.05
N MET A 981 -10.47 5.19 -14.82
CA MET A 981 -11.12 4.19 -13.95
C MET A 981 -12.34 4.80 -13.25
N ASN A 982 -13.29 3.95 -12.85
CA ASN A 982 -14.58 4.34 -12.29
C ASN A 982 -14.58 4.33 -10.75
N ASP A 983 -13.89 3.37 -10.14
CA ASP A 983 -13.77 3.27 -8.68
C ASP A 983 -12.55 2.42 -8.30
N TYR A 984 -12.34 2.14 -7.00
CA TYR A 984 -11.27 1.28 -6.52
C TYR A 984 -11.69 0.37 -5.34
N ILE A 985 -10.94 -0.72 -5.18
CA ILE A 985 -11.03 -1.69 -4.08
C ILE A 985 -9.65 -1.77 -3.44
N SER A 986 -9.58 -1.61 -2.11
CA SER A 986 -8.32 -1.73 -1.37
C SER A 986 -7.96 -3.21 -1.12
N LYS A 987 -6.67 -3.55 -1.27
CA LYS A 987 -6.10 -4.84 -0.89
C LYS A 987 -5.61 -4.77 0.57
N PRO A 988 -5.92 -5.74 1.46
CA PRO A 988 -6.59 -7.02 1.18
C PRO A 988 -8.07 -6.87 0.84
N ILE A 989 -8.51 -7.61 -0.18
CA ILE A 989 -9.87 -7.55 -0.71
C ILE A 989 -10.83 -8.12 0.34
N THR A 990 -11.77 -7.29 0.79
CA THR A 990 -12.87 -7.75 1.66
C THR A 990 -14.11 -8.03 0.80
N PRO A 991 -14.80 -9.18 0.98
CA PRO A 991 -15.97 -9.53 0.18
C PRO A 991 -17.04 -8.43 0.18
N ILE A 992 -17.32 -7.85 1.35
CA ILE A 992 -18.31 -6.79 1.55
C ILE A 992 -17.98 -5.54 0.71
N GLN A 993 -16.73 -5.05 0.75
CA GLN A 993 -16.31 -3.89 -0.02
C GLN A 993 -16.35 -4.18 -1.53
N MET A 994 -15.90 -5.37 -1.95
CA MET A 994 -15.88 -5.78 -3.35
C MET A 994 -17.29 -5.81 -3.96
N PHE A 995 -18.25 -6.48 -3.30
CA PHE A 995 -19.62 -6.56 -3.80
C PHE A 995 -20.36 -5.21 -3.74
N SER A 996 -20.06 -4.38 -2.73
CA SER A 996 -20.61 -3.02 -2.64
C SER A 996 -20.15 -2.15 -3.83
N VAL A 997 -18.85 -2.14 -4.14
CA VAL A 997 -18.31 -1.35 -5.27
C VAL A 997 -18.82 -1.88 -6.61
N LEU A 998 -18.84 -3.20 -6.80
CA LEU A 998 -19.37 -3.82 -8.03
C LEU A 998 -20.85 -3.50 -8.23
N SER A 999 -21.68 -3.64 -7.20
CA SER A 999 -23.10 -3.34 -7.29
C SER A 999 -23.38 -1.85 -7.57
N HIS A 1000 -22.60 -0.94 -6.98
CA HIS A 1000 -22.70 0.50 -7.25
C HIS A 1000 -22.35 0.83 -8.71
N CYS A 1001 -21.20 0.35 -9.20
CA CYS A 1001 -20.73 0.60 -10.56
C CYS A 1001 -21.68 0.02 -11.63
N LEU A 1002 -22.22 -1.18 -11.40
CA LEU A 1002 -23.11 -1.87 -12.33
C LEU A 1002 -24.56 -1.37 -12.30
N SER A 1003 -24.96 -0.62 -11.27
CA SER A 1003 -26.31 -0.02 -11.15
C SER A 1003 -26.45 1.34 -11.86
N SER A 1004 -25.36 1.91 -12.36
CA SER A 1004 -25.31 3.30 -12.86
C SER A 1004 -25.78 3.51 -14.31
N ASP A 1005 -26.07 2.43 -15.05
CA ASP A 1005 -26.54 2.53 -16.43
C ASP A 1005 -28.09 2.58 -16.49
N GLN A 1006 -28.64 3.79 -16.67
CA GLN A 1006 -30.08 4.05 -16.89
C GLN A 1006 -30.62 3.42 -18.20
N SER A 1007 -29.79 2.69 -18.94
CA SER A 1007 -30.15 2.00 -20.19
C SER A 1007 -30.75 0.60 -19.98
N ARG A 1008 -30.69 0.03 -18.77
CA ARG A 1008 -31.47 -1.18 -18.46
C ARG A 1008 -32.92 -0.78 -18.18
N GLN A 1009 -33.72 -0.66 -19.24
CA GLN A 1009 -35.17 -0.74 -19.11
C GLN A 1009 -35.49 -1.98 -18.28
N PRO A 1010 -36.35 -1.88 -17.24
CA PRO A 1010 -36.89 -3.08 -16.64
C PRO A 1010 -37.57 -3.81 -17.77
N LEU A 1011 -37.10 -5.03 -18.08
CA LEU A 1011 -37.79 -5.91 -19.01
C LEU A 1011 -39.26 -5.89 -18.60
N GLN A 1012 -40.07 -5.22 -19.42
CA GLN A 1012 -41.51 -5.25 -19.30
C GLN A 1012 -41.85 -6.72 -19.12
N LYS A 1013 -42.59 -7.02 -18.05
CA LYS A 1013 -43.21 -8.32 -17.82
C LYS A 1013 -43.91 -8.76 -19.12
N ASN A 1014 -43.18 -9.51 -19.95
CA ASN A 1014 -43.75 -10.54 -20.79
C ASN A 1014 -44.21 -11.62 -19.82
N SER A 1015 -45.36 -11.33 -19.25
CA SER A 1015 -46.27 -12.17 -18.47
C SER A 1015 -46.85 -13.30 -19.32
N LYS A 1016 -45.97 -13.93 -20.12
CA LYS A 1016 -46.17 -15.20 -20.83
C LYS A 1016 -44.93 -16.10 -20.81
N LEU A 1017 -43.81 -15.66 -20.22
CA LEU A 1017 -42.64 -16.51 -19.95
C LEU A 1017 -42.50 -16.84 -18.45
N ALA A 1018 -43.05 -16.01 -17.55
CA ALA A 1018 -43.15 -16.32 -16.12
C ALA A 1018 -44.22 -17.38 -15.77
N GLU A 1019 -45.06 -17.78 -16.72
CA GLU A 1019 -45.91 -18.99 -16.60
C GLU A 1019 -45.25 -20.24 -17.23
N ARG A 1020 -44.07 -20.13 -17.86
CA ARG A 1020 -43.30 -21.30 -18.32
C ARG A 1020 -42.24 -21.75 -17.31
N ASP A 1021 -41.69 -20.86 -16.49
CA ASP A 1021 -40.72 -21.22 -15.45
C ASP A 1021 -41.32 -21.56 -14.07
N LEU A 1022 -42.60 -21.24 -13.83
CA LEU A 1022 -43.37 -21.88 -12.75
C LEU A 1022 -43.96 -23.24 -13.17
N GLY A 1023 -43.77 -23.64 -14.44
CA GLY A 1023 -44.20 -24.93 -14.99
C GLY A 1023 -43.12 -26.02 -14.98
N GLN A 1024 -41.85 -25.68 -14.78
CA GLN A 1024 -40.75 -26.68 -14.72
C GLN A 1024 -40.36 -27.12 -13.30
N ASN A 1025 -40.95 -26.51 -12.26
CA ASN A 1025 -40.88 -27.01 -10.88
C ASN A 1025 -41.98 -28.05 -10.55
N ALA A 1026 -42.77 -28.50 -11.53
CA ALA A 1026 -43.90 -29.40 -11.31
C ALA A 1026 -43.63 -30.89 -11.62
N ASN A 1027 -42.42 -31.28 -12.04
CA ASN A 1027 -42.17 -32.63 -12.56
C ASN A 1027 -41.01 -33.40 -11.91
N PHE A 1028 -40.65 -33.09 -10.66
CA PHE A 1028 -39.81 -34.01 -9.87
C PHE A 1028 -40.73 -34.97 -9.12
N PRO A 1029 -40.74 -36.27 -9.42
CA PRO A 1029 -41.62 -37.23 -8.76
C PRO A 1029 -41.24 -37.34 -7.27
N ASP A 1030 -42.25 -37.38 -6.41
CA ASP A 1030 -42.07 -37.56 -4.96
C ASP A 1030 -41.41 -38.92 -4.60
N HIS A 1031 -41.32 -39.84 -5.57
CA HIS A 1031 -40.73 -41.16 -5.40
C HIS A 1031 -40.03 -41.65 -6.68
N LEU A 1032 -38.72 -41.92 -6.60
CA LEU A 1032 -37.94 -42.61 -7.65
C LEU A 1032 -37.65 -44.05 -7.21
N PRO A 1033 -38.09 -45.07 -7.96
CA PRO A 1033 -37.80 -46.46 -7.60
C PRO A 1033 -36.28 -46.72 -7.49
N GLY A 1034 -35.82 -47.08 -6.30
CA GLY A 1034 -34.42 -47.39 -6.01
C GLY A 1034 -33.56 -46.21 -5.53
N ILE A 1035 -34.11 -45.00 -5.44
CA ILE A 1035 -33.41 -43.80 -4.94
C ILE A 1035 -34.25 -43.13 -3.85
N ASP A 1036 -33.65 -42.98 -2.66
CA ASP A 1036 -34.23 -42.16 -1.59
C ASP A 1036 -33.89 -40.68 -1.82
N ILE A 1037 -34.89 -39.97 -2.34
CA ILE A 1037 -34.79 -38.56 -2.71
C ILE A 1037 -34.56 -37.67 -1.48
N GLU A 1038 -35.22 -37.94 -0.34
CA GLU A 1038 -35.08 -37.12 0.87
C GLU A 1038 -33.65 -37.20 1.40
N THR A 1039 -33.10 -38.41 1.48
CA THR A 1039 -31.73 -38.60 1.97
C THR A 1039 -30.68 -38.09 0.98
N GLY A 1040 -30.91 -38.22 -0.33
CA GLY A 1040 -30.03 -37.66 -1.36
C GLY A 1040 -30.02 -36.12 -1.37
N LEU A 1041 -31.18 -35.48 -1.19
CA LEU A 1041 -31.31 -34.02 -1.08
C LEU A 1041 -30.71 -33.47 0.21
N ALA A 1042 -30.83 -34.18 1.33
CA ALA A 1042 -30.21 -33.80 2.59
C ALA A 1042 -28.68 -33.73 2.47
N ARG A 1043 -28.06 -34.59 1.65
CA ARG A 1043 -26.61 -34.61 1.39
C ARG A 1043 -26.11 -33.46 0.52
N VAL A 1044 -27.02 -32.78 -0.19
CA VAL A 1044 -26.73 -31.55 -0.97
C VAL A 1044 -27.44 -30.33 -0.40
N ALA A 1045 -27.71 -30.33 0.91
CA ALA A 1045 -28.31 -29.21 1.65
C ALA A 1045 -29.62 -28.66 1.06
N GLY A 1046 -30.45 -29.54 0.48
CA GLY A 1046 -31.75 -29.16 -0.10
C GLY A 1046 -31.67 -28.55 -1.51
N ASN A 1047 -30.49 -28.48 -2.13
CA ASN A 1047 -30.33 -27.91 -3.47
C ASN A 1047 -30.80 -28.89 -4.56
N ARG A 1048 -32.07 -28.76 -4.96
CA ARG A 1048 -32.72 -29.61 -5.98
C ARG A 1048 -32.05 -29.54 -7.35
N ALA A 1049 -31.57 -28.38 -7.79
CA ALA A 1049 -30.93 -28.24 -9.10
C ALA A 1049 -29.59 -28.98 -9.15
N LEU A 1050 -28.79 -28.88 -8.08
CA LEU A 1050 -27.55 -29.63 -7.95
C LEU A 1050 -27.81 -31.14 -7.85
N TYR A 1051 -28.86 -31.54 -7.12
CA TYR A 1051 -29.26 -32.95 -7.01
C TYR A 1051 -29.64 -33.56 -8.37
N ILE A 1052 -30.42 -32.84 -9.19
CA ILE A 1052 -30.76 -33.27 -10.56
C ILE A 1052 -29.50 -33.46 -11.41
N LYS A 1053 -28.56 -32.50 -11.34
CA LYS A 1053 -27.29 -32.57 -12.08
C LYS A 1053 -26.44 -33.78 -11.65
N LEU A 1054 -26.40 -34.10 -10.35
CA LEU A 1054 -25.72 -35.29 -9.83
C LEU A 1054 -26.37 -36.59 -10.32
N LEU A 1055 -27.71 -36.65 -10.39
CA LEU A 1055 -28.42 -37.81 -10.93
C LEU A 1055 -28.19 -38.00 -12.44
N GLN A 1056 -28.05 -36.91 -13.20
CA GLN A 1056 -27.72 -36.95 -14.63
C GLN A 1056 -26.28 -37.43 -14.87
N ASN A 1057 -25.31 -36.88 -14.14
CA ASN A 1057 -23.91 -37.30 -14.22
C ASN A 1057 -23.75 -38.77 -13.83
N PHE A 1058 -24.51 -39.24 -12.82
CA PHE A 1058 -24.51 -40.65 -12.44
C PHE A 1058 -24.87 -41.60 -13.60
N VAL A 1059 -25.87 -41.23 -14.41
CA VAL A 1059 -26.27 -42.01 -15.58
C VAL A 1059 -25.17 -42.00 -16.64
N THR A 1060 -24.59 -40.84 -16.94
CA THR A 1060 -23.54 -40.70 -17.96
C THR A 1060 -22.28 -41.50 -17.61
N ASP A 1061 -21.84 -41.39 -16.36
CA ASP A 1061 -20.52 -41.87 -15.95
C ASP A 1061 -20.54 -43.35 -15.52
N PHE A 1062 -21.68 -43.83 -15.00
CA PHE A 1062 -21.76 -45.15 -14.36
C PHE A 1062 -22.67 -46.18 -15.05
N ALA A 1063 -23.38 -45.82 -16.13
CA ALA A 1063 -24.29 -46.76 -16.81
C ALA A 1063 -23.61 -48.05 -17.30
N ASN A 1064 -22.34 -47.97 -17.71
CA ASN A 1064 -21.58 -49.13 -18.23
C ASN A 1064 -20.68 -49.79 -17.17
N THR A 1065 -20.62 -49.28 -15.94
CA THR A 1065 -19.65 -49.74 -14.93
C THR A 1065 -19.81 -51.23 -14.58
N ALA A 1066 -21.04 -51.77 -14.56
CA ALA A 1066 -21.27 -53.18 -14.31
C ALA A 1066 -20.69 -54.09 -15.41
N HIS A 1067 -20.65 -53.61 -16.66
CA HIS A 1067 -20.03 -54.30 -17.77
C HIS A 1067 -18.51 -54.30 -17.63
N THR A 1068 -17.92 -53.14 -17.33
CA THR A 1068 -16.47 -53.00 -17.11
C THR A 1068 -15.98 -53.83 -15.93
N ILE A 1069 -16.75 -53.92 -14.84
CA ILE A 1069 -16.44 -54.82 -13.71
C ILE A 1069 -16.43 -56.29 -14.17
N ARG A 1070 -17.39 -56.70 -15.00
CA ARG A 1070 -17.46 -58.07 -15.53
C ARG A 1070 -16.29 -58.40 -16.46
N GLU A 1071 -15.84 -57.45 -17.28
CA GLU A 1071 -14.67 -57.62 -18.14
C GLU A 1071 -13.39 -57.75 -17.31
N ALA A 1072 -13.19 -56.87 -16.34
CA ALA A 1072 -12.05 -56.93 -15.42
C ALA A 1072 -11.99 -58.27 -14.66
N LEU A 1073 -13.13 -58.80 -14.18
CA LEU A 1073 -13.19 -60.12 -13.53
C LEU A 1073 -12.89 -61.28 -14.49
N ARG A 1074 -13.27 -61.18 -15.77
CA ARG A 1074 -12.97 -62.20 -16.79
C ARG A 1074 -11.50 -62.20 -17.19
N GLU A 1075 -10.88 -61.04 -17.24
CA GLU A 1075 -9.47 -60.85 -17.54
C GLU A 1075 -8.56 -61.16 -16.34
N GLY A 1076 -9.16 -61.35 -15.15
CA GLY A 1076 -8.47 -61.69 -13.92
C GLY A 1076 -7.91 -60.47 -13.16
N ASP A 1077 -8.31 -59.25 -13.55
CA ASP A 1077 -7.95 -58.01 -12.85
C ASP A 1077 -8.92 -57.73 -11.69
N GLU A 1078 -8.76 -58.53 -10.63
CA GLU A 1078 -9.55 -58.42 -9.40
C GLU A 1078 -9.35 -57.04 -8.71
N SER A 1079 -8.21 -56.37 -8.93
CA SER A 1079 -7.90 -55.04 -8.37
C SER A 1079 -8.71 -53.93 -9.02
N GLN A 1080 -8.80 -53.93 -10.36
CA GLN A 1080 -9.62 -52.98 -11.10
C GLN A 1080 -11.11 -53.21 -10.81
N ALA A 1081 -11.56 -54.47 -10.77
CA ALA A 1081 -12.94 -54.81 -10.44
C ALA A 1081 -13.33 -54.33 -9.02
N CYS A 1082 -12.46 -54.55 -8.02
CA CYS A 1082 -12.67 -54.10 -6.65
C CYS A 1082 -12.74 -52.56 -6.55
N ARG A 1083 -11.85 -51.84 -7.24
CA ARG A 1083 -11.85 -50.37 -7.27
C ARG A 1083 -13.12 -49.79 -7.90
N LEU A 1084 -13.58 -50.37 -9.00
CA LEU A 1084 -14.81 -49.94 -9.67
C LEU A 1084 -16.04 -50.21 -8.79
N ALA A 1085 -16.09 -51.36 -8.10
CA ALA A 1085 -17.14 -51.66 -7.13
C ALA A 1085 -17.11 -50.70 -5.92
N HIS A 1086 -15.93 -50.40 -5.37
CA HIS A 1086 -15.74 -49.43 -4.28
C HIS A 1086 -16.19 -48.02 -4.67
N THR A 1087 -15.84 -47.59 -5.88
CA THR A 1087 -16.24 -46.28 -6.40
C THR A 1087 -17.75 -46.21 -6.58
N LEU A 1088 -18.35 -47.25 -7.17
CA LEU A 1088 -19.80 -47.33 -7.36
C LEU A 1088 -20.56 -47.36 -6.03
N LYS A 1089 -20.02 -48.02 -5.00
CA LYS A 1089 -20.56 -48.00 -3.62
C LYS A 1089 -20.59 -46.58 -3.05
N GLY A 1090 -19.50 -45.83 -3.18
CA GLY A 1090 -19.39 -44.45 -2.67
C GLY A 1090 -20.37 -43.51 -3.36
N VAL A 1091 -20.43 -43.56 -4.68
CA VAL A 1091 -21.30 -42.69 -5.48
C VAL A 1091 -22.78 -43.06 -5.31
N ALA A 1092 -23.14 -44.35 -5.26
CA ALA A 1092 -24.50 -44.81 -4.99
C ALA A 1092 -25.00 -44.34 -3.62
N GLY A 1093 -24.12 -44.30 -2.61
CA GLY A 1093 -24.43 -43.73 -1.31
C GLY A 1093 -24.79 -42.24 -1.41
N ASN A 1094 -24.02 -41.45 -2.15
CA ASN A 1094 -24.20 -40.00 -2.26
C ASN A 1094 -25.53 -39.59 -2.92
N ILE A 1095 -26.02 -40.37 -3.88
CA ILE A 1095 -27.30 -40.09 -4.55
C ILE A 1095 -28.51 -40.68 -3.82
N GLY A 1096 -28.33 -41.43 -2.72
CA GLY A 1096 -29.42 -42.09 -1.99
C GLY A 1096 -29.85 -43.45 -2.58
N ALA A 1097 -29.03 -44.08 -3.42
CA ALA A 1097 -29.29 -45.37 -4.06
C ALA A 1097 -28.84 -46.55 -3.19
N PHE A 1098 -29.47 -46.73 -2.02
CA PHE A 1098 -29.02 -47.69 -0.99
C PHE A 1098 -28.99 -49.16 -1.45
N VAL A 1099 -29.91 -49.57 -2.32
CA VAL A 1099 -29.95 -50.95 -2.82
C VAL A 1099 -28.75 -51.22 -3.73
N LEU A 1100 -28.33 -50.23 -4.53
CA LEU A 1100 -27.14 -50.32 -5.37
C LEU A 1100 -25.86 -50.26 -4.54
N GLN A 1101 -25.82 -49.37 -3.54
CA GLN A 1101 -24.70 -49.28 -2.60
C GLN A 1101 -24.44 -50.63 -1.92
N LYS A 1102 -25.50 -51.31 -1.47
CA LYS A 1102 -25.40 -52.63 -0.84
C LYS A 1102 -24.96 -53.72 -1.83
N ALA A 1103 -25.47 -53.72 -3.06
CA ALA A 1103 -25.04 -54.67 -4.08
C ALA A 1103 -23.56 -54.49 -4.45
N ALA A 1104 -23.07 -53.23 -4.48
CA ALA A 1104 -21.67 -52.92 -4.74
C ALA A 1104 -20.77 -53.33 -3.58
N GLU A 1105 -21.23 -53.17 -2.34
CA GLU A 1105 -20.54 -53.63 -1.14
C GLU A 1105 -20.45 -55.17 -1.05
N GLU A 1106 -21.52 -55.89 -1.39
CA GLU A 1106 -21.52 -57.35 -1.40
C GLU A 1106 -20.56 -57.90 -2.49
N LEU A 1107 -20.52 -57.28 -3.67
CA LEU A 1107 -19.58 -57.63 -4.73
C LEU A 1107 -18.12 -57.30 -4.35
N GLU A 1108 -17.87 -56.10 -3.81
CA GLU A 1108 -16.55 -55.69 -3.31
C GLU A 1108 -16.02 -56.66 -2.24
N ALA A 1109 -16.88 -57.07 -1.29
CA ALA A 1109 -16.51 -58.02 -0.24
C ALA A 1109 -16.21 -59.42 -0.79
N SER A 1110 -16.94 -59.88 -1.81
CA SER A 1110 -16.71 -61.18 -2.46
C SER A 1110 -15.39 -61.22 -3.23
N ILE A 1111 -15.08 -60.15 -3.97
CA ILE A 1111 -13.80 -59.98 -4.70
C ILE A 1111 -12.64 -59.98 -3.70
N ASN A 1112 -12.75 -59.24 -2.59
CA ASN A 1112 -11.73 -59.21 -1.53
C ASN A 1112 -11.59 -60.54 -0.78
N ALA A 1113 -12.62 -61.38 -0.75
CA ALA A 1113 -12.59 -62.72 -0.15
C ALA A 1113 -12.13 -63.82 -1.13
N HIS A 1114 -11.88 -63.48 -2.41
CA HIS A 1114 -11.51 -64.38 -3.51
C HIS A 1114 -12.51 -65.53 -3.76
N ILE A 1115 -13.81 -65.30 -3.59
CA ILE A 1115 -14.86 -66.32 -3.75
C ILE A 1115 -15.45 -66.26 -5.18
N ARG A 1116 -14.71 -66.84 -6.14
CA ARG A 1116 -15.04 -66.75 -7.59
C ARG A 1116 -16.43 -67.25 -8.00
N CYS A 1117 -17.04 -68.15 -7.24
CA CYS A 1117 -18.34 -68.74 -7.58
C CYS A 1117 -19.51 -67.77 -7.31
N ASP A 1118 -19.33 -66.79 -6.41
CA ASP A 1118 -20.34 -65.78 -6.07
C ASP A 1118 -20.15 -64.48 -6.87
N ASP A 1119 -18.94 -64.16 -7.35
CA ASP A 1119 -18.65 -62.92 -8.09
C ASP A 1119 -19.51 -62.78 -9.36
N GLU A 1120 -19.72 -63.86 -10.11
CA GLU A 1120 -20.51 -63.81 -11.35
C GLU A 1120 -22.02 -63.59 -11.06
N ARG A 1121 -22.51 -64.19 -9.97
CA ARG A 1121 -23.88 -64.02 -9.49
C ARG A 1121 -24.10 -62.61 -8.93
N LEU A 1122 -23.17 -62.10 -8.13
CA LEU A 1122 -23.22 -60.77 -7.51
C LEU A 1122 -23.03 -59.66 -8.55
N THR A 1123 -22.16 -59.87 -9.56
CA THR A 1123 -22.01 -58.92 -10.68
C THR A 1123 -23.30 -58.84 -11.51
N ALA A 1124 -23.98 -59.97 -11.76
CA ALA A 1124 -25.30 -59.96 -12.40
C ALA A 1124 -26.38 -59.28 -11.52
N GLN A 1125 -26.28 -59.42 -10.20
CA GLN A 1125 -27.20 -58.77 -9.26
C GLN A 1125 -26.99 -57.25 -9.24
N LEU A 1126 -25.74 -56.79 -9.22
CA LEU A 1126 -25.34 -55.39 -9.32
C LEU A 1126 -25.76 -54.77 -10.67
N GLU A 1127 -25.52 -55.46 -11.78
CA GLU A 1127 -25.93 -55.01 -13.12
C GLU A 1127 -27.45 -54.81 -13.21
N ASN A 1128 -28.24 -55.74 -12.65
CA ASN A 1128 -29.69 -55.62 -12.64
C ASN A 1128 -30.18 -54.40 -11.83
N VAL A 1129 -29.60 -54.17 -10.66
CA VAL A 1129 -29.96 -53.02 -9.81
C VAL A 1129 -29.55 -51.70 -10.47
N LEU A 1130 -28.33 -51.64 -11.02
CA LEU A 1130 -27.81 -50.46 -11.72
C LEU A 1130 -28.66 -50.12 -12.94
N ASN A 1131 -28.98 -51.11 -13.79
CA ASN A 1131 -29.84 -50.92 -14.96
C ASN A 1131 -31.25 -50.48 -14.58
N HIS A 1132 -31.79 -50.96 -13.46
CA HIS A 1132 -33.12 -50.54 -12.98
C HIS A 1132 -33.14 -49.07 -12.53
N ILE A 1133 -32.07 -48.62 -11.87
CA ILE A 1133 -31.90 -47.23 -11.44
C ILE A 1133 -31.66 -46.32 -12.65
N VAL A 1134 -30.75 -46.70 -13.55
CA VAL A 1134 -30.48 -45.96 -14.79
C VAL A 1134 -31.76 -45.86 -15.65
N ALA A 1135 -32.52 -46.94 -15.82
CA ALA A 1135 -33.79 -46.89 -16.55
C ALA A 1135 -34.89 -46.06 -15.85
N SER A 1136 -34.81 -45.90 -14.53
CA SER A 1136 -35.71 -45.02 -13.77
C SER A 1136 -35.30 -43.55 -13.91
N LEU A 1137 -33.99 -43.28 -13.95
CA LEU A 1137 -33.43 -41.95 -14.18
C LEU A 1137 -33.58 -41.49 -15.65
N CYS A 1138 -33.42 -42.39 -16.63
CA CYS A 1138 -33.67 -42.06 -18.04
C CYS A 1138 -35.16 -41.78 -18.33
N ARG A 1139 -36.08 -42.25 -17.48
CA ARG A 1139 -37.51 -41.92 -17.59
C ARG A 1139 -37.84 -40.50 -17.10
N LEU A 1140 -37.00 -39.90 -16.25
CA LEU A 1140 -37.08 -38.48 -15.91
C LEU A 1140 -36.66 -37.58 -17.08
N THR A 1141 -35.71 -38.05 -17.90
CA THR A 1141 -35.22 -37.31 -19.07
C THR A 1141 -36.03 -37.59 -20.35
N SER A 1142 -36.95 -38.57 -20.33
CA SER A 1142 -37.69 -39.02 -21.50
C SER A 1142 -39.21 -39.03 -21.25
N GLN A 1143 -39.85 -37.85 -21.27
CA GLN A 1143 -41.25 -37.73 -21.65
C GLN A 1143 -41.37 -37.02 -23.01
N PRO A 1144 -42.32 -37.43 -23.86
CA PRO A 1144 -42.44 -36.98 -25.23
C PRO A 1144 -42.92 -35.52 -25.26
N GLU A 1145 -42.07 -34.63 -25.74
CA GLU A 1145 -42.55 -33.34 -26.24
C GLU A 1145 -43.61 -33.60 -27.30
N LYS A 1146 -44.77 -32.98 -27.11
CA LYS A 1146 -45.81 -32.92 -28.13
C LYS A 1146 -45.20 -32.31 -29.38
N SER A 1147 -45.26 -33.08 -30.47
CA SER A 1147 -45.12 -32.63 -31.84
C SER A 1147 -46.05 -31.44 -32.10
N GLU A 1148 -45.49 -30.24 -32.13
CA GLU A 1148 -45.98 -29.18 -33.01
C GLU A 1148 -45.47 -29.48 -34.42
N GLU A 1149 -46.41 -29.59 -35.35
CA GLU A 1149 -46.18 -29.78 -36.76
C GLU A 1149 -45.37 -28.61 -37.33
N THR A 1150 -44.10 -28.82 -37.66
CA THR A 1150 -43.43 -28.03 -38.71
C THR A 1150 -42.32 -28.85 -39.40
N GLY A 1151 -42.54 -29.15 -40.68
CA GLY A 1151 -41.48 -29.19 -41.69
C GLY A 1151 -40.75 -30.52 -41.92
N ALA A 1152 -40.95 -31.09 -43.11
CA ALA A 1152 -40.08 -32.10 -43.70
C ALA A 1152 -38.61 -31.62 -43.81
N PRO A 1153 -37.61 -32.53 -43.91
CA PRO A 1153 -36.20 -32.18 -43.82
C PRO A 1153 -35.75 -31.36 -45.03
N GLN A 1154 -35.32 -30.11 -44.79
CA GLN A 1154 -34.63 -29.31 -45.79
C GLN A 1154 -33.12 -29.54 -45.69
N ALA A 1155 -32.54 -29.82 -46.85
CA ALA A 1155 -31.14 -30.11 -47.07
C ALA A 1155 -30.20 -28.99 -46.56
N VAL A 1156 -29.03 -29.43 -46.10
CA VAL A 1156 -27.81 -28.66 -45.80
C VAL A 1156 -27.72 -27.41 -46.68
N THR A 1157 -28.00 -26.23 -46.11
CA THR A 1157 -28.09 -24.97 -46.88
C THR A 1157 -26.99 -23.97 -46.60
N ASN A 1158 -26.01 -24.28 -45.72
CA ASN A 1158 -24.87 -23.38 -45.44
C ASN A 1158 -23.52 -24.09 -45.50
N ILE A 1159 -23.17 -24.60 -46.68
CA ILE A 1159 -21.86 -25.21 -46.97
C ILE A 1159 -20.65 -24.29 -46.70
N PRO A 1160 -20.70 -22.95 -46.93
CA PRO A 1160 -19.58 -22.07 -46.61
C PRO A 1160 -19.25 -22.02 -45.11
N GLU A 1161 -20.28 -21.98 -44.27
CA GLU A 1161 -20.14 -21.92 -42.80
C GLU A 1161 -19.52 -23.21 -42.25
N ILE A 1162 -19.88 -24.38 -42.82
CA ILE A 1162 -19.28 -25.68 -42.48
C ILE A 1162 -17.80 -25.74 -42.89
N LEU A 1163 -17.45 -25.21 -44.06
CA LEU A 1163 -16.07 -25.22 -44.54
C LEU A 1163 -15.17 -24.29 -43.71
N ASP A 1164 -15.71 -23.17 -43.23
CA ASP A 1164 -15.01 -22.28 -42.31
C ASP A 1164 -14.78 -22.95 -40.95
N LEU A 1165 -15.80 -23.59 -40.38
CA LEU A 1165 -15.68 -24.38 -39.15
C LEU A 1165 -14.68 -25.55 -39.27
N LEU A 1166 -14.71 -26.29 -40.39
CA LEU A 1166 -13.77 -27.39 -40.63
C LEU A 1166 -12.33 -26.89 -40.85
N ASN A 1167 -12.15 -25.69 -41.43
CA ASN A 1167 -10.83 -25.07 -41.55
C ASN A 1167 -10.29 -24.57 -40.21
N GLU A 1168 -11.12 -23.97 -39.36
CA GLU A 1168 -10.73 -23.56 -38.01
C GLU A 1168 -10.31 -24.77 -37.17
N VAL A 1169 -11.08 -25.87 -37.22
CA VAL A 1169 -10.70 -27.11 -36.54
C VAL A 1169 -9.43 -27.71 -37.13
N ALA A 1170 -9.20 -27.64 -38.46
CA ALA A 1170 -7.97 -28.13 -39.06
C ALA A 1170 -6.71 -27.35 -38.61
N VAL A 1171 -6.83 -26.03 -38.41
CA VAL A 1171 -5.75 -25.18 -37.89
C VAL A 1171 -5.47 -25.49 -36.42
N LEU A 1172 -6.51 -25.57 -35.60
CA LEU A 1172 -6.37 -25.89 -34.17
C LEU A 1172 -5.77 -27.31 -33.95
N LEU A 1173 -6.12 -28.27 -34.81
CA LEU A 1173 -5.52 -29.61 -34.80
C LEU A 1173 -4.05 -29.62 -35.26
N GLU A 1174 -3.62 -28.67 -36.09
CA GLU A 1174 -2.21 -28.53 -36.52
C GLU A 1174 -1.34 -27.88 -35.43
N GLU A 1175 -1.92 -27.04 -34.58
CA GLU A 1175 -1.27 -26.41 -33.43
C GLU A 1175 -1.32 -27.29 -32.16
N GLY A 1176 -2.08 -28.39 -32.18
CA GLY A 1176 -2.22 -29.33 -31.07
C GLY A 1176 -3.08 -28.80 -29.92
N ASP A 1177 -4.01 -27.88 -30.24
CA ASP A 1177 -4.83 -27.17 -29.26
C ASP A 1177 -6.05 -28.00 -28.83
N THR A 1178 -6.28 -28.06 -27.52
CA THR A 1178 -7.42 -28.76 -26.90
C THR A 1178 -8.75 -28.01 -27.04
N GLU A 1179 -8.73 -26.73 -27.45
CA GLU A 1179 -9.94 -25.97 -27.79
C GLU A 1179 -10.74 -26.60 -28.94
N THR A 1180 -10.17 -27.56 -29.69
CA THR A 1180 -10.85 -28.36 -30.73
C THR A 1180 -12.12 -29.07 -30.24
N LEU A 1181 -12.22 -29.40 -28.94
CA LEU A 1181 -13.40 -30.04 -28.34
C LEU A 1181 -14.64 -29.12 -28.32
N GLU A 1182 -14.45 -27.79 -28.30
CA GLU A 1182 -15.56 -26.83 -28.24
C GLU A 1182 -16.25 -26.67 -29.60
N TYR A 1183 -15.56 -27.00 -30.70
CA TYR A 1183 -16.07 -26.86 -32.07
C TYR A 1183 -16.75 -28.14 -32.60
N LEU A 1184 -16.67 -29.27 -31.87
CA LEU A 1184 -17.29 -30.54 -32.26
C LEU A 1184 -18.84 -30.57 -32.19
N PRO A 1185 -19.50 -30.01 -31.15
CA PRO A 1185 -20.96 -29.95 -31.10
C PRO A 1185 -21.62 -29.18 -32.26
N PRO A 1186 -21.12 -28.00 -32.69
CA PRO A 1186 -21.64 -27.33 -33.88
C PRO A 1186 -21.46 -28.17 -35.16
N ILE A 1187 -20.29 -28.78 -35.36
CA ILE A 1187 -20.02 -29.63 -36.55
C ILE A 1187 -20.95 -30.85 -36.59
N LYS A 1188 -21.18 -31.51 -35.46
CA LYS A 1188 -22.12 -32.63 -35.33
C LYS A 1188 -23.55 -32.23 -35.66
N THR A 1189 -23.97 -31.07 -35.16
CA THR A 1189 -25.34 -30.56 -35.36
C THR A 1189 -25.60 -30.23 -36.82
N VAL A 1190 -24.60 -29.66 -37.50
CA VAL A 1190 -24.76 -29.22 -38.89
C VAL A 1190 -24.59 -30.36 -39.91
N LEU A 1191 -23.74 -31.36 -39.61
CA LEU A 1191 -23.53 -32.52 -40.48
C LEU A 1191 -24.51 -33.67 -40.20
N GLN A 1192 -25.43 -33.53 -39.24
CA GLN A 1192 -26.37 -34.56 -38.84
C GLN A 1192 -27.30 -34.95 -40.00
N GLY A 1193 -27.25 -36.22 -40.43
CA GLY A 1193 -28.07 -36.72 -41.55
C GLY A 1193 -27.52 -36.41 -42.95
N SER A 1194 -26.28 -35.90 -43.06
CA SER A 1194 -25.56 -35.68 -44.34
C SER A 1194 -24.95 -36.96 -44.94
N GLY A 1195 -25.05 -38.09 -44.23
CA GLY A 1195 -24.41 -39.36 -44.61
C GLY A 1195 -22.92 -39.44 -44.20
N LEU A 1196 -22.41 -38.43 -43.48
CA LEU A 1196 -21.04 -38.35 -42.96
C LEU A 1196 -20.94 -38.64 -41.45
N ASP A 1197 -22.03 -39.14 -40.85
CA ASP A 1197 -22.16 -39.33 -39.40
C ASP A 1197 -21.06 -40.27 -38.83
N GLU A 1198 -20.61 -41.25 -39.62
CA GLU A 1198 -19.52 -42.17 -39.24
C GLU A 1198 -18.16 -41.47 -39.20
N GLN A 1199 -17.87 -40.57 -40.15
CA GLN A 1199 -16.63 -39.80 -40.13
C GLN A 1199 -16.62 -38.77 -38.99
N VAL A 1200 -17.76 -38.15 -38.68
CA VAL A 1200 -17.87 -37.20 -37.56
C VAL A 1200 -17.70 -37.93 -36.22
N LEU A 1201 -18.21 -39.16 -36.07
CA LEU A 1201 -18.00 -39.97 -34.87
C LEU A 1201 -16.53 -40.37 -34.70
N ARG A 1202 -15.84 -40.71 -35.80
CA ARG A 1202 -14.40 -41.03 -35.78
C ARG A 1202 -13.55 -39.80 -35.48
N LEU A 1203 -13.93 -38.63 -36.01
CA LEU A 1203 -13.28 -37.36 -35.70
C LEU A 1203 -13.35 -37.07 -34.20
N ASP A 1204 -14.54 -37.18 -33.61
CA ASP A 1204 -14.79 -37.00 -32.19
C ASP A 1204 -13.94 -37.94 -31.32
N GLN A 1205 -13.85 -39.22 -31.71
CA GLN A 1205 -13.00 -40.21 -31.02
C GLN A 1205 -11.50 -39.89 -31.13
N TYR A 1206 -11.00 -39.46 -32.29
CA TYR A 1206 -9.58 -39.14 -32.44
C TYR A 1206 -9.20 -37.84 -31.72
N ILE A 1207 -10.09 -36.84 -31.67
CA ILE A 1207 -9.88 -35.62 -30.89
C ILE A 1207 -9.90 -35.94 -29.39
N TYR A 1208 -10.85 -36.75 -28.92
CA TYR A 1208 -10.94 -37.15 -27.51
C TYR A 1208 -9.74 -37.98 -27.05
N ASN A 1209 -9.17 -38.80 -27.94
CA ASN A 1209 -7.98 -39.60 -27.68
C ASN A 1209 -6.66 -38.86 -27.98
N TYR A 1210 -6.69 -37.56 -28.26
CA TYR A 1210 -5.52 -36.72 -28.58
C TYR A 1210 -4.71 -37.19 -29.81
N ASP A 1211 -5.31 -37.98 -30.71
CA ASP A 1211 -4.68 -38.48 -31.94
C ASP A 1211 -4.89 -37.48 -33.09
N PHE A 1212 -4.32 -36.28 -32.92
CA PHE A 1212 -4.61 -35.10 -33.75
C PHE A 1212 -4.20 -35.25 -35.22
N GLU A 1213 -3.17 -36.05 -35.51
CA GLU A 1213 -2.82 -36.36 -36.91
C GLU A 1213 -3.94 -37.12 -37.63
N LYS A 1214 -4.51 -38.16 -36.99
CA LYS A 1214 -5.63 -38.92 -37.57
C LYS A 1214 -6.92 -38.12 -37.58
N ALA A 1215 -7.17 -37.31 -36.56
CA ALA A 1215 -8.29 -36.37 -36.55
C ALA A 1215 -8.22 -35.43 -37.77
N ARG A 1216 -7.04 -34.89 -38.07
CA ARG A 1216 -6.83 -34.01 -39.23
C ARG A 1216 -7.07 -34.71 -40.57
N GLU A 1217 -6.68 -35.97 -40.71
CA GLU A 1217 -6.98 -36.77 -41.91
C GLU A 1217 -8.50 -36.92 -42.12
N ILE A 1218 -9.25 -37.15 -41.04
CA ILE A 1218 -10.71 -37.27 -41.08
C ILE A 1218 -11.37 -35.91 -41.39
N VAL A 1219 -10.90 -34.80 -40.81
CA VAL A 1219 -11.36 -33.45 -41.18
C VAL A 1219 -11.14 -33.20 -42.68
N ALA A 1220 -9.96 -33.52 -43.21
CA ALA A 1220 -9.67 -33.36 -44.63
C ALA A 1220 -10.53 -34.26 -45.54
N GLU A 1221 -10.94 -35.44 -45.06
CA GLU A 1221 -11.87 -36.34 -45.74
C GLU A 1221 -13.30 -35.80 -45.76
N ILE A 1222 -13.78 -35.29 -44.61
CA ILE A 1222 -15.10 -34.65 -44.47
C ILE A 1222 -15.14 -33.41 -45.37
N THR A 1223 -14.15 -32.52 -45.31
CA THR A 1223 -14.04 -31.32 -46.14
C THR A 1223 -14.05 -31.67 -47.64
N ARG A 1224 -13.32 -32.71 -48.07
CA ARG A 1224 -13.34 -33.17 -49.47
C ARG A 1224 -14.70 -33.72 -49.91
N THR A 1225 -15.43 -34.35 -49.00
CA THR A 1225 -16.73 -34.96 -49.33
C THR A 1225 -17.83 -33.90 -49.37
N VAL A 1226 -17.80 -32.94 -48.44
CA VAL A 1226 -18.66 -31.75 -48.45
C VAL A 1226 -18.42 -30.91 -49.71
N LEU A 1227 -17.17 -30.69 -50.12
CA LEU A 1227 -16.81 -29.99 -51.36
C LEU A 1227 -17.18 -30.74 -52.66
N LYS A 1228 -17.41 -32.05 -52.61
CA LYS A 1228 -17.85 -32.85 -53.78
C LYS A 1228 -19.37 -32.93 -53.89
N GLN A 1229 -20.08 -32.76 -52.78
CA GLN A 1229 -21.55 -32.67 -52.75
C GLN A 1229 -22.04 -31.27 -53.14
N TRP A 1230 -21.17 -30.27 -53.06
CA TRP A 1230 -21.31 -28.93 -53.64
C TRP A 1230 -20.85 -28.90 -55.10
#